data_AF-A0A2E7ADM9-F1
#
_entry.id   AF-A0A2E7ADM9-F1
#
_cell.length_a   1.000
_cell.length_b   1.000
_cell.length_c   1.000
_cell.angle_alpha   90.00
_cell.angle_beta   90.00
_cell.angle_gamma   90.00
#
_symmetry.space_group_name_H-M   'P 1'
#
loop_
_entity.id
_entity.type
_entity.pdbx_description
1 polymer ?
#
loop_
_entity_poly.entity_id
_entity_poly.type
_entity_poly.pdbx_seq_one_letter_code
_entity_poly.pdbx_strand_id
1 'polypeptide(L)'
;MRIPVPVYALMLASYLAIGAAAVAAKVGHPSFLSPHSMPVLINGDYVFVANTPADTIDVIDRRSRKIVRRISVGVDPVSLALRPDGQELWVSNHVSDSVSVIDLGGESATRFNVVATIQDFDSRTRGTRFDEPVGIAFASNEKAYVALSSENRIAVVNTRTRKVEKRLRITAQDPRAIVVRDGLLYVIPFESNNKTQLSGGYKVDGDLVTFNAHEHSIANNNVLSLGHVTDIVKHPRVPDRDLYVFDTKTDRLVRTVDTLGTLLYGLAVNSKGEVFIAQADARNHINGRAGTGKQGLAELGNRAFLNQITKVPVGAGASPEFYDLEPRPPRHPKRSEALATPYGIQVSGNDATLVVSAAGSDVVCVMDAATGSILGRVKVDSVPRGIALVEDENGSPTGAWVLNAVANTVSVLDFSDLSNPKLKSIIALEDPTHPEFKRGRIAFNKASASTTATFSCASCHPDGHTDQLLWVLETPVVTGGNQIMPRSTMPVRGLRDTAPFHWDGIPGDPYGGNNSANVRSHEAPNSDPEKPESATRHVIDGSLATTMLMVGMDTRNDEGKQGLLSAEERDDMAKFLLNVTYPPAQRRAFDNKLTERAEEGFRQFHIVGNQESRRMNVCGDCHRMPFLVSTNTPGSGMDAPTWRGAYDRFLILPQGRLNIIDFDFYRRVAEGGNSERAIWQFSWQGREEFDPVWEMVTEGSTGFSGSFARQVTLNRETAGEKMTLDLMDALEVSAREGGVILQCDGVEIREGRSRPLVLQYDGTSYFATGREGSNISREQLFKAAIAGTFVGTFTGRHGINDDYDHPQPALWTRGPLHAQVGRQRFPRLTDEQKTMVLGARHVRDGAAVIVDGRRVPAKVRTLRTDRISIELETLPAPGMHFLQVQNPEGLFSNDFIFHTGSSGDNPREARSDDPSRLRDALGEAIERGDLAAARRWIRAGAPTNARRHGDGGMTPLSTAVFHGRMEIAKILVEEHKVSVSYHNRDGNTPLHLAAFLCREDMIEFLLANGASLTKKNQRQEAAVDTVTGDWSSGLGQFYEGIIRGSNLDLDVGTIQKRRPEIAGMLRRKAAGNRR
;
A
#
# COMPACT_ATOMS: atom_id res chain seq x y z
N MET A 1 -21.30 23.43 63.14
CA MET A 1 -19.93 23.48 63.71
C MET A 1 -19.03 22.56 62.89
N ARG A 2 -18.23 23.11 61.98
CA ARG A 2 -17.00 22.53 61.42
C ARG A 2 -16.31 23.65 60.61
N ILE A 3 -15.07 23.91 60.99
CA ILE A 3 -14.16 24.97 60.52
C ILE A 3 -13.46 24.49 59.22
N PRO A 4 -13.00 25.39 58.33
CA PRO A 4 -12.54 25.07 56.97
C PRO A 4 -11.00 25.01 56.82
N VAL A 5 -10.54 24.87 55.55
CA VAL A 5 -9.19 25.18 54.97
C VAL A 5 -8.27 23.93 54.79
N PRO A 6 -7.42 23.81 53.72
CA PRO A 6 -7.51 24.26 52.31
C PRO A 6 -6.91 23.29 51.24
N VAL A 7 -7.22 23.62 49.97
CA VAL A 7 -6.30 23.78 48.83
C VAL A 7 -4.80 23.55 49.12
N TYR A 8 -4.31 22.30 49.05
CA TYR A 8 -2.87 21.99 48.89
C TYR A 8 -2.59 20.63 48.19
N ALA A 9 -3.61 19.93 47.68
CA ALA A 9 -3.44 18.58 47.12
C ALA A 9 -3.33 18.53 45.58
N LEU A 10 -3.57 19.63 44.85
CA LEU A 10 -3.58 19.64 43.37
C LEU A 10 -2.37 20.33 42.71
N MET A 11 -1.42 20.86 43.48
CA MET A 11 -0.14 21.38 42.96
C MET A 11 1.08 20.50 43.30
N LEU A 12 0.91 19.38 44.03
CA LEU A 12 2.00 18.42 44.28
C LEU A 12 2.06 17.25 43.30
N ALA A 13 1.04 17.04 42.45
CA ALA A 13 1.10 16.01 41.41
C ALA A 13 1.96 16.41 40.19
N SER A 14 2.34 17.69 40.08
CA SER A 14 3.24 18.22 39.04
C SER A 14 4.69 18.43 39.51
N TYR A 15 5.02 18.09 40.77
CA TYR A 15 6.39 18.20 41.32
C TYR A 15 6.93 16.90 41.93
N LEU A 16 6.21 15.78 41.82
CA LEU A 16 6.63 14.45 42.31
C LEU A 16 6.63 13.36 41.21
N ALA A 17 6.96 13.75 39.97
CA ALA A 17 7.50 12.81 38.98
C ALA A 17 9.03 12.92 38.94
N ILE A 18 9.69 12.93 40.10
CA ILE A 18 11.13 12.72 40.19
C ILE A 18 11.32 11.24 40.48
N GLY A 19 11.79 10.48 39.48
CA GLY A 19 12.53 9.24 39.72
C GLY A 19 11.83 7.91 39.44
N ALA A 20 10.82 7.84 38.58
CA ALA A 20 10.55 6.56 37.91
C ALA A 20 11.56 6.41 36.76
N ALA A 21 12.38 5.35 36.78
CA ALA A 21 13.28 5.06 35.66
C ALA A 21 12.45 4.91 34.37
N ALA A 22 12.80 5.66 33.32
CA ALA A 22 12.15 5.54 32.03
C ALA A 22 12.29 4.10 31.53
N VAL A 23 11.15 3.44 31.29
CA VAL A 23 11.14 2.08 30.72
C VAL A 23 11.31 2.22 29.22
N ALA A 24 12.24 1.46 28.65
CA ALA A 24 12.47 1.43 27.21
C ALA A 24 11.18 1.04 26.47
N ALA A 25 10.78 1.85 25.49
CA ALA A 25 9.67 1.51 24.61
C ALA A 25 10.07 0.35 23.70
N LYS A 26 9.14 -0.57 23.43
CA LYS A 26 9.35 -1.67 22.51
C LYS A 26 9.25 -1.18 21.08
N VAL A 27 10.14 -1.65 20.22
CA VAL A 27 10.17 -1.32 18.79
C VAL A 27 9.34 -2.33 18.01
N GLY A 28 8.51 -1.85 17.10
CA GLY A 28 7.82 -2.67 16.10
C GLY A 28 8.62 -2.79 14.81
N HIS A 29 8.24 -3.78 13.99
CA HIS A 29 8.94 -4.16 12.76
C HIS A 29 7.91 -4.39 11.64
N PRO A 30 7.33 -3.31 11.07
CA PRO A 30 6.41 -3.44 9.95
C PRO A 30 7.12 -4.09 8.76
N SER A 31 6.44 -4.97 8.03
CA SER A 31 7.02 -5.70 6.89
C SER A 31 6.57 -5.10 5.56
N PHE A 32 7.53 -4.70 4.72
CA PHE A 32 7.26 -4.05 3.42
C PHE A 32 7.52 -4.93 2.19
N LEU A 33 7.93 -6.19 2.41
CA LEU A 33 8.30 -7.15 1.35
C LEU A 33 9.45 -6.65 0.45
N SER A 34 10.42 -5.94 1.02
CA SER A 34 11.54 -5.38 0.25
C SER A 34 12.34 -6.44 -0.52
N PRO A 35 12.81 -6.13 -1.75
CA PRO A 35 13.52 -7.09 -2.61
C PRO A 35 14.97 -7.29 -2.15
N HIS A 36 15.59 -8.43 -2.48
CA HIS A 36 17.00 -8.70 -2.18
C HIS A 36 17.87 -8.67 -3.43
N SER A 37 19.14 -8.30 -3.30
CA SER A 37 20.14 -8.45 -4.37
C SER A 37 21.33 -9.30 -3.92
N MET A 38 22.12 -8.82 -2.95
CA MET A 38 23.23 -9.57 -2.34
C MET A 38 23.11 -9.56 -0.82
N PRO A 39 22.17 -10.33 -0.22
CA PRO A 39 21.85 -10.19 1.21
C PRO A 39 22.77 -11.01 2.13
N VAL A 40 23.74 -11.74 1.59
CA VAL A 40 24.70 -12.55 2.36
C VAL A 40 26.08 -12.49 1.70
N LEU A 41 27.13 -12.30 2.51
CA LEU A 41 28.52 -12.37 2.04
C LEU A 41 29.46 -12.89 3.11
N ILE A 42 30.67 -13.29 2.69
CA ILE A 42 31.74 -13.78 3.57
C ILE A 42 32.86 -12.75 3.61
N ASN A 43 33.39 -12.47 4.80
CA ASN A 43 34.66 -11.76 4.98
C ASN A 43 35.46 -12.38 6.13
N GLY A 44 36.61 -12.98 5.80
CA GLY A 44 37.44 -13.69 6.77
C GLY A 44 36.70 -14.83 7.46
N ASP A 45 36.77 -14.91 8.79
CA ASP A 45 36.10 -15.93 9.60
C ASP A 45 34.58 -15.71 9.76
N TYR A 46 34.01 -14.65 9.19
CA TYR A 46 32.61 -14.27 9.40
C TYR A 46 31.75 -14.34 8.13
N VAL A 47 30.47 -14.66 8.34
CA VAL A 47 29.39 -14.48 7.35
C VAL A 47 28.50 -13.36 7.84
N PHE A 48 28.21 -12.40 6.97
CA PHE A 48 27.30 -11.30 7.24
C PHE A 48 26.00 -11.55 6.50
N VAL A 49 24.89 -11.43 7.20
CA VAL A 49 23.57 -11.79 6.69
C VAL A 49 22.59 -10.66 6.99
N ALA A 50 21.92 -10.15 5.96
CA ALA A 50 20.81 -9.23 6.13
C ALA A 50 19.62 -9.97 6.73
N ASN A 51 19.21 -9.58 7.93
CA ASN A 51 17.99 -10.02 8.56
C ASN A 51 16.93 -8.93 8.42
N THR A 52 16.32 -8.88 7.23
CA THR A 52 15.39 -7.81 6.83
C THR A 52 14.27 -7.59 7.86
N PRO A 53 13.55 -8.62 8.34
CA PRO A 53 12.44 -8.40 9.26
C PRO A 53 12.84 -7.89 10.65
N ALA A 54 14.12 -8.00 11.03
CA ALA A 54 14.62 -7.54 12.33
C ALA A 54 15.43 -6.23 12.24
N ASP A 55 15.58 -5.65 11.05
CA ASP A 55 16.40 -4.46 10.80
C ASP A 55 17.88 -4.60 11.20
N THR A 56 18.44 -5.81 11.05
CA THR A 56 19.81 -6.11 11.50
C THR A 56 20.68 -6.79 10.45
N ILE A 57 21.99 -6.64 10.62
CA ILE A 57 22.99 -7.54 10.04
C ILE A 57 23.44 -8.53 11.10
N ASP A 58 23.22 -9.81 10.83
CA ASP A 58 23.63 -10.91 11.68
C ASP A 58 25.02 -11.40 11.26
N VAL A 59 25.94 -11.44 12.21
CA VAL A 59 27.33 -11.87 11.99
C VAL A 59 27.49 -13.27 12.56
N ILE A 60 27.76 -14.23 11.67
CA ILE A 60 27.92 -15.63 12.00
C ILE A 60 29.39 -16.00 11.93
N ASP A 61 29.92 -16.60 13.00
CA ASP A 61 31.25 -17.21 12.97
C ASP A 61 31.21 -18.50 12.14
N ARG A 62 32.05 -18.58 11.10
CA ARG A 62 32.01 -19.68 10.12
C ARG A 62 32.33 -21.04 10.74
N ARG A 63 33.16 -21.09 11.78
CA ARG A 63 33.65 -22.34 12.39
C ARG A 63 32.63 -22.91 13.35
N SER A 64 32.19 -22.10 14.31
CA SER A 64 31.22 -22.48 15.33
C SER A 64 29.77 -22.45 14.82
N ARG A 65 29.51 -21.74 13.72
CA ARG A 65 28.17 -21.53 13.12
C ARG A 65 27.20 -20.82 14.07
N LYS A 66 27.75 -20.01 14.99
CA LYS A 66 26.96 -19.23 15.95
C LYS A 66 26.90 -17.79 15.50
N ILE A 67 25.74 -17.15 15.73
CA ILE A 67 25.62 -15.70 15.64
C ILE A 67 26.43 -15.09 16.78
N VAL A 68 27.48 -14.36 16.45
CA VAL A 68 28.39 -13.72 17.42
C VAL A 68 28.08 -12.25 17.63
N ARG A 69 27.36 -11.62 16.69
CA ARG A 69 26.94 -10.23 16.76
C ARG A 69 25.65 -10.05 15.95
N ARG A 70 24.80 -9.16 16.44
CA ARG A 70 23.67 -8.60 15.70
C ARG A 70 23.88 -7.09 15.67
N ILE A 71 23.95 -6.52 14.48
CA ILE A 71 24.25 -5.10 14.26
C ILE A 71 22.97 -4.43 13.79
N SER A 72 22.39 -3.57 14.62
CA SER A 72 21.25 -2.74 14.24
C SER A 72 21.65 -1.80 13.09
N VAL A 73 20.88 -1.80 12.01
CA VAL A 73 21.06 -0.90 10.85
C VAL A 73 19.76 -0.14 10.60
N GLY A 74 19.54 0.38 9.39
CA GLY A 74 18.25 0.94 9.01
C GLY A 74 17.19 -0.13 8.83
N VAL A 75 15.96 0.33 8.59
CA VAL A 75 14.78 -0.50 8.32
C VAL A 75 14.89 -1.21 6.99
N ASP A 76 14.52 -2.49 6.97
CA ASP A 76 14.57 -3.40 5.82
C ASP A 76 15.95 -3.43 5.11
N PRO A 77 17.02 -3.93 5.76
CA PRO A 77 18.29 -4.16 5.09
C PRO A 77 18.16 -5.24 4.02
N VAL A 78 18.65 -4.98 2.81
CA VAL A 78 18.40 -5.84 1.63
C VAL A 78 19.63 -6.28 0.84
N SER A 79 20.75 -5.59 1.02
CA SER A 79 21.96 -5.81 0.23
C SER A 79 23.21 -5.44 1.00
N LEU A 80 24.28 -6.17 0.75
CA LEU A 80 25.58 -6.05 1.37
C LEU A 80 26.66 -5.89 0.30
N ALA A 81 27.60 -4.97 0.51
CA ALA A 81 28.80 -4.88 -0.30
C ALA A 81 30.03 -4.57 0.56
N LEU A 82 31.10 -5.33 0.34
CA LEU A 82 32.38 -5.11 1.00
C LEU A 82 33.20 -4.08 0.22
N ARG A 83 33.72 -3.06 0.90
CA ARG A 83 34.71 -2.16 0.31
C ARG A 83 35.95 -2.98 -0.09
N PRO A 84 36.63 -2.70 -1.22
CA PRO A 84 37.70 -3.57 -1.73
C PRO A 84 38.86 -3.85 -0.77
N ASP A 85 39.14 -2.97 0.20
CA ASP A 85 40.14 -3.20 1.26
C ASP A 85 39.65 -4.03 2.46
N GLY A 86 38.39 -4.45 2.47
CA GLY A 86 37.78 -5.26 3.51
C GLY A 86 37.48 -4.52 4.82
N GLN A 87 37.68 -3.21 4.87
CA GLN A 87 37.56 -2.41 6.11
C GLN A 87 36.15 -1.91 6.38
N GLU A 88 35.29 -1.85 5.37
CA GLU A 88 33.91 -1.39 5.50
C GLU A 88 32.94 -2.35 4.84
N LEU A 89 31.82 -2.59 5.51
CA LEU A 89 30.66 -3.26 4.96
C LEU A 89 29.54 -2.24 4.77
N TRP A 90 29.11 -2.04 3.54
CA TRP A 90 27.99 -1.15 3.22
C TRP A 90 26.70 -1.97 3.11
N VAL A 91 25.62 -1.43 3.67
CA VAL A 91 24.32 -2.08 3.76
C VAL A 91 23.24 -1.15 3.22
N SER A 92 22.53 -1.57 2.17
CA SER A 92 21.34 -0.83 1.71
C SER A 92 20.16 -1.11 2.62
N ASN A 93 19.57 -0.05 3.17
CA ASN A 93 18.36 -0.10 3.97
C ASN A 93 17.22 0.45 3.11
N HIS A 94 16.43 -0.48 2.54
CA HIS A 94 15.46 -0.16 1.49
C HIS A 94 14.46 0.91 1.94
N VAL A 95 13.91 0.76 3.15
CA VAL A 95 12.85 1.64 3.66
C VAL A 95 13.39 2.89 4.36
N SER A 96 14.65 2.87 4.80
CA SER A 96 15.29 4.05 5.41
C SER A 96 15.79 5.07 4.41
N ASP A 97 15.78 4.72 3.12
CA ASP A 97 16.37 5.50 2.03
C ASP A 97 17.82 5.86 2.32
N SER A 98 18.58 4.87 2.80
CA SER A 98 19.94 5.06 3.28
C SER A 98 20.83 3.84 3.02
N VAL A 99 22.14 4.07 3.05
CA VAL A 99 23.15 3.01 3.20
C VAL A 99 23.84 3.17 4.55
N SER A 100 23.85 2.12 5.38
CA SER A 100 24.66 2.05 6.60
C SER A 100 26.08 1.58 6.28
N VAL A 101 27.08 2.27 6.82
CA VAL A 101 28.50 1.90 6.69
C VAL A 101 28.96 1.29 8.02
N ILE A 102 29.24 0.00 8.02
CA ILE A 102 29.71 -0.76 9.18
C ILE A 102 31.23 -0.88 9.12
N ASP A 103 31.88 -0.54 10.22
CA ASP A 103 33.33 -0.68 10.37
C ASP A 103 33.73 -2.13 10.65
N LEU A 104 34.67 -2.65 9.86
CA LEU A 104 35.24 -3.99 9.99
C LEU A 104 36.75 -3.97 10.33
N GLY A 105 37.34 -2.79 10.56
CA GLY A 105 38.76 -2.63 10.88
C GLY A 105 39.18 -3.46 12.10
N GLY A 106 40.24 -4.25 11.94
CA GLY A 106 40.63 -5.28 12.91
C GLY A 106 40.84 -4.76 14.35
N GLU A 107 41.61 -3.67 14.47
CA GLU A 107 41.96 -2.98 15.72
C GLU A 107 41.06 -1.76 16.00
N SER A 108 40.00 -1.58 15.21
CA SER A 108 39.15 -0.41 15.35
C SER A 108 38.26 -0.51 16.58
N ALA A 109 38.21 0.56 17.37
CA ALA A 109 37.28 0.65 18.50
C ALA A 109 35.80 0.56 18.02
N THR A 110 35.49 0.98 16.80
CA THR A 110 34.10 0.95 16.28
C THR A 110 33.74 -0.33 15.54
N ARG A 111 34.62 -1.35 15.52
CA ARG A 111 34.38 -2.61 14.82
C ARG A 111 33.02 -3.21 15.13
N PHE A 112 32.29 -3.62 14.09
CA PHE A 112 30.92 -4.11 14.12
C PHE A 112 29.86 -3.10 14.59
N ASN A 113 30.07 -1.81 14.29
CA ASN A 113 29.08 -0.77 14.50
C ASN A 113 28.97 0.10 13.25
N VAL A 114 27.80 0.71 13.07
CA VAL A 114 27.58 1.70 12.02
C VAL A 114 28.37 2.97 12.37
N VAL A 115 29.23 3.40 11.45
CA VAL A 115 30.08 4.59 11.61
C VAL A 115 29.65 5.75 10.70
N ALA A 116 28.80 5.47 9.70
CA ALA A 116 28.18 6.49 8.87
C ALA A 116 26.88 6.02 8.23
N THR A 117 26.09 7.00 7.80
CA THR A 117 24.87 6.82 6.99
C THR A 117 25.02 7.64 5.71
N ILE A 118 24.91 7.00 4.55
CA ILE A 118 24.84 7.68 3.25
C ILE A 118 23.37 7.83 2.88
N GLN A 119 22.96 9.06 2.59
CA GLN A 119 21.59 9.43 2.24
C GLN A 119 21.61 10.80 1.55
N ASP A 120 20.52 11.18 0.88
CA ASP A 120 20.38 12.48 0.23
C ASP A 120 18.97 13.02 0.41
N PHE A 121 18.84 14.25 0.92
CA PHE A 121 17.57 14.93 1.14
C PHE A 121 17.51 16.25 0.38
N ASP A 122 16.33 16.60 -0.10
CA ASP A 122 16.10 17.92 -0.66
C ASP A 122 16.01 18.95 0.47
N SER A 123 16.85 19.99 0.42
CA SER A 123 16.89 21.02 1.47
C SER A 123 15.62 21.87 1.60
N ARG A 124 14.80 21.94 0.54
CA ARG A 124 13.55 22.72 0.53
C ARG A 124 12.37 21.87 0.96
N THR A 125 12.18 20.71 0.34
CA THR A 125 11.02 19.85 0.64
C THR A 125 11.25 18.95 1.84
N ARG A 126 12.51 18.74 2.27
CA ARG A 126 12.91 17.81 3.33
C ARG A 126 12.54 16.35 3.04
N GLY A 127 12.14 16.03 1.81
CA GLY A 127 11.91 14.67 1.34
C GLY A 127 13.22 14.03 0.84
N THR A 128 13.28 12.70 0.85
CA THR A 128 14.45 11.95 0.36
C THR A 128 14.63 12.11 -1.16
N ARG A 129 15.87 11.96 -1.63
CA ARG A 129 16.29 11.78 -3.05
C ARG A 129 17.12 10.51 -3.23
N PHE A 130 17.06 9.62 -2.24
CA PHE A 130 17.84 8.39 -2.14
C PHE A 130 16.90 7.22 -1.86
N ASP A 131 15.71 7.30 -2.43
CA ASP A 131 14.58 6.41 -2.17
C ASP A 131 14.88 4.98 -2.61
N GLU A 132 14.54 4.01 -1.75
CA GLU A 132 14.64 2.57 -2.01
C GLU A 132 16.00 2.10 -2.59
N PRO A 133 17.11 2.24 -1.83
CA PRO A 133 18.40 1.72 -2.28
C PRO A 133 18.41 0.18 -2.24
N VAL A 134 18.96 -0.45 -3.28
CA VAL A 134 19.06 -1.92 -3.39
C VAL A 134 20.51 -2.37 -3.59
N GLY A 135 20.96 -2.64 -4.83
CA GLY A 135 22.30 -3.14 -5.10
C GLY A 135 23.40 -2.11 -4.83
N ILE A 136 24.54 -2.57 -4.33
CA ILE A 136 25.75 -1.75 -4.13
C ILE A 136 26.92 -2.42 -4.85
N ALA A 137 27.72 -1.64 -5.57
CA ALA A 137 28.96 -2.14 -6.16
C ALA A 137 30.09 -1.11 -6.05
N PHE A 138 31.27 -1.54 -5.63
CA PHE A 138 32.45 -0.69 -5.55
C PHE A 138 33.23 -0.72 -6.87
N ALA A 139 33.54 0.46 -7.41
CA ALA A 139 34.52 0.61 -8.48
C ALA A 139 35.96 0.60 -7.93
N SER A 140 36.14 1.15 -6.74
CA SER A 140 37.41 1.23 -6.02
C SER A 140 37.13 1.56 -4.55
N ASN A 141 38.20 1.70 -3.74
CA ASN A 141 38.10 2.26 -2.38
C ASN A 141 37.68 3.73 -2.35
N GLU A 142 37.53 4.40 -3.49
CA GLU A 142 37.18 5.82 -3.58
C GLU A 142 35.79 6.04 -4.17
N LYS A 143 35.25 5.07 -4.91
CA LYS A 143 34.00 5.21 -5.67
C LYS A 143 33.11 3.97 -5.57
N ALA A 144 31.84 4.21 -5.27
CA ALA A 144 30.80 3.19 -5.23
C ALA A 144 29.58 3.61 -6.05
N TYR A 145 28.77 2.61 -6.42
CA TYR A 145 27.48 2.76 -7.05
C TYR A 145 26.40 2.17 -6.15
N VAL A 146 25.24 2.83 -6.09
CA VAL A 146 24.06 2.34 -5.38
C VAL A 146 22.87 2.43 -6.32
N ALA A 147 22.16 1.33 -6.52
CA ALA A 147 20.93 1.32 -7.30
C ALA A 147 19.79 1.92 -6.48
N LEU A 148 19.04 2.86 -7.07
CA LEU A 148 17.84 3.49 -6.54
C LEU A 148 16.65 3.00 -7.38
N SER A 149 15.97 1.96 -6.90
CA SER A 149 14.97 1.19 -7.67
C SER A 149 13.83 2.07 -8.16
N SER A 150 13.14 2.74 -7.24
CA SER A 150 11.95 3.56 -7.51
C SER A 150 12.26 4.81 -8.37
N GLU A 151 13.52 5.24 -8.43
CA GLU A 151 13.93 6.40 -9.23
C GLU A 151 14.45 6.02 -10.63
N ASN A 152 14.60 4.73 -10.93
CA ASN A 152 15.22 4.21 -12.16
C ASN A 152 16.63 4.80 -12.40
N ARG A 153 17.44 4.84 -11.32
CA ARG A 153 18.75 5.50 -11.31
C ARG A 153 19.81 4.73 -10.55
N ILE A 154 21.07 5.02 -10.86
CA ILE A 154 22.23 4.59 -10.07
C ILE A 154 22.89 5.82 -9.46
N ALA A 155 22.96 5.92 -8.15
CA ALA A 155 23.74 6.94 -7.45
C ALA A 155 25.23 6.61 -7.53
N VAL A 156 26.04 7.61 -7.88
CA VAL A 156 27.51 7.53 -7.84
C VAL A 156 27.96 8.20 -6.54
N VAL A 157 28.56 7.42 -5.65
CA VAL A 157 28.93 7.84 -4.30
C VAL A 157 30.43 7.93 -4.17
N ASN A 158 30.90 9.08 -3.66
CA ASN A 158 32.27 9.22 -3.19
C ASN A 158 32.38 8.57 -1.82
N THR A 159 33.15 7.49 -1.74
CA THR A 159 33.25 6.69 -0.50
C THR A 159 33.96 7.44 0.63
N ARG A 160 34.85 8.39 0.29
CA ARG A 160 35.61 9.18 1.27
C ARG A 160 34.74 10.26 1.90
N THR A 161 34.00 11.01 1.10
CA THR A 161 33.10 12.07 1.60
C THR A 161 31.72 11.54 2.01
N ARG A 162 31.39 10.32 1.56
CA ARG A 162 30.11 9.65 1.80
C ARG A 162 28.91 10.42 1.22
N LYS A 163 29.14 11.18 0.15
CA LYS A 163 28.12 11.97 -0.54
C LYS A 163 27.87 11.45 -1.95
N VAL A 164 26.62 11.61 -2.41
CA VAL A 164 26.23 11.36 -3.80
C VAL A 164 26.78 12.48 -4.67
N GLU A 165 27.62 12.15 -5.66
CA GLU A 165 28.21 13.13 -6.58
C GLU A 165 27.33 13.35 -7.82
N LYS A 166 26.73 12.28 -8.34
CA LYS A 166 25.84 12.31 -9.51
C LYS A 166 24.97 11.06 -9.57
N ARG A 167 24.07 11.01 -10.56
CA ARG A 167 23.18 9.88 -10.82
C ARG A 167 23.23 9.48 -12.29
N LEU A 168 23.30 8.17 -12.56
CA LEU A 168 23.18 7.58 -13.89
C LEU A 168 21.72 7.22 -14.14
N ARG A 169 21.21 7.50 -15.34
CA ARG A 169 19.84 7.19 -15.73
C ARG A 169 19.77 5.77 -16.27
N ILE A 170 18.78 5.00 -15.81
CA ILE A 170 18.38 3.71 -16.38
C ILE A 170 17.05 3.93 -17.09
N THR A 171 16.93 3.42 -18.32
CA THR A 171 15.72 3.58 -19.16
C THR A 171 14.88 2.31 -19.18
N ALA A 172 14.74 1.72 -17.99
CA ALA A 172 13.99 0.53 -17.62
C ALA A 172 13.64 0.64 -16.13
N GLN A 173 12.74 -0.20 -15.62
CA GLN A 173 12.16 -0.03 -14.29
C GLN A 173 12.88 -0.87 -13.23
N ASP A 174 13.02 -0.28 -12.05
CA ASP A 174 13.48 -0.96 -10.83
C ASP A 174 14.87 -1.59 -10.99
N PRO A 175 15.95 -0.81 -11.23
CA PRO A 175 17.32 -1.31 -11.16
C PRO A 175 17.62 -1.91 -9.78
N ARG A 176 17.96 -3.20 -9.74
CA ARG A 176 18.22 -3.93 -8.48
C ARG A 176 19.64 -4.44 -8.39
N ALA A 177 19.99 -5.44 -9.19
CA ALA A 177 21.28 -6.11 -9.10
C ALA A 177 22.34 -5.39 -9.94
N ILE A 178 23.46 -5.06 -9.29
CA ILE A 178 24.60 -4.39 -9.90
C ILE A 178 25.90 -5.06 -9.49
N VAL A 179 26.86 -5.14 -10.40
CA VAL A 179 28.19 -5.72 -10.16
C VAL A 179 29.23 -4.88 -10.87
N VAL A 180 30.37 -4.64 -10.23
CA VAL A 180 31.56 -4.14 -10.93
C VAL A 180 32.53 -5.27 -11.17
N ARG A 181 32.98 -5.40 -12.42
CA ARG A 181 34.03 -6.34 -12.83
C ARG A 181 34.89 -5.72 -13.91
N ASP A 182 36.21 -5.82 -13.78
CA ASP A 182 37.19 -5.36 -14.77
C ASP A 182 36.99 -3.92 -15.27
N GLY A 183 36.63 -3.01 -14.35
CA GLY A 183 36.40 -1.60 -14.65
C GLY A 183 35.07 -1.29 -15.33
N LEU A 184 34.16 -2.25 -15.44
CA LEU A 184 32.81 -2.10 -15.95
C LEU A 184 31.77 -2.30 -14.84
N LEU A 185 30.75 -1.45 -14.81
CA LEU A 185 29.57 -1.60 -13.98
C LEU A 185 28.47 -2.24 -14.82
N TYR A 186 27.97 -3.39 -14.38
CA TYR A 186 26.84 -4.11 -14.96
C TYR A 186 25.61 -3.86 -14.11
N VAL A 187 24.49 -3.53 -14.75
CA VAL A 187 23.22 -3.19 -14.09
C VAL A 187 22.08 -3.90 -14.79
N ILE A 188 21.27 -4.64 -14.02
CA ILE A 188 20.01 -5.20 -14.50
C ILE A 188 18.81 -4.52 -13.81
N PRO A 189 17.82 -4.02 -14.58
CA PRO A 189 16.49 -3.69 -14.08
C PRO A 189 15.71 -4.98 -13.80
N PHE A 190 14.93 -4.98 -12.72
CA PHE A 190 14.06 -6.10 -12.39
C PHE A 190 12.96 -6.26 -13.44
N GLU A 191 12.35 -5.16 -13.88
CA GLU A 191 11.29 -5.13 -14.88
C GLU A 191 11.85 -4.66 -16.22
N SER A 192 12.31 -5.61 -17.03
CA SER A 192 13.00 -5.31 -18.29
C SER A 192 12.10 -5.32 -19.52
N ASN A 193 10.84 -5.80 -19.38
CA ASN A 193 9.82 -6.02 -20.43
C ASN A 193 10.06 -7.33 -21.21
N ASN A 194 9.12 -7.73 -22.08
CA ASN A 194 9.25 -8.90 -22.96
C ASN A 194 8.66 -8.65 -24.37
N LYS A 195 8.55 -7.36 -24.73
CA LYS A 195 8.00 -6.83 -25.98
C LYS A 195 6.50 -7.04 -26.18
N THR A 196 5.74 -7.41 -25.15
CA THR A 196 4.28 -7.59 -25.30
C THR A 196 3.47 -6.30 -25.19
N GLN A 197 2.37 -6.25 -25.91
CA GLN A 197 1.36 -5.18 -25.83
C GLN A 197 -0.01 -5.68 -26.29
N LEU A 198 -1.04 -4.84 -26.15
CA LEU A 198 -2.32 -5.04 -26.84
C LEU A 198 -2.16 -4.89 -28.36
N SER A 199 -2.93 -5.67 -29.12
CA SER A 199 -2.96 -5.67 -30.58
C SER A 199 -3.70 -4.47 -31.21
N GLY A 200 -3.58 -3.27 -30.63
CA GLY A 200 -4.21 -2.05 -31.13
C GLY A 200 -3.23 -1.18 -31.91
N GLY A 201 -3.74 -0.27 -32.74
CA GLY A 201 -2.93 0.67 -33.52
C GLY A 201 -3.78 1.64 -34.35
N TYR A 202 -3.15 2.38 -35.27
CA TYR A 202 -3.85 3.26 -36.22
C TYR A 202 -4.37 2.51 -37.44
N LYS A 203 -3.59 1.56 -37.96
CA LYS A 203 -3.87 0.83 -39.20
C LYS A 203 -3.95 -0.65 -38.87
N VAL A 204 -5.08 -1.26 -39.20
CA VAL A 204 -5.30 -2.70 -39.00
C VAL A 204 -4.51 -3.48 -40.05
N ASP A 205 -3.61 -4.34 -39.59
CA ASP A 205 -2.83 -5.26 -40.44
C ASP A 205 -3.26 -6.72 -40.25
N GLY A 206 -4.07 -7.01 -39.23
CA GLY A 206 -4.62 -8.34 -38.95
C GLY A 206 -3.69 -9.26 -38.15
N ASP A 207 -2.47 -8.83 -37.81
CA ASP A 207 -1.53 -9.63 -37.02
C ASP A 207 -1.09 -8.92 -35.74
N LEU A 208 -0.40 -7.77 -35.87
CA LEU A 208 0.02 -6.93 -34.75
C LEU A 208 -1.08 -5.95 -34.35
N VAL A 209 -1.87 -5.48 -35.32
CA VAL A 209 -2.98 -4.56 -35.12
C VAL A 209 -4.27 -5.21 -35.60
N THR A 210 -5.10 -5.64 -34.65
CA THR A 210 -6.41 -6.27 -34.88
C THR A 210 -7.57 -5.31 -34.73
N PHE A 211 -7.34 -4.12 -34.15
CA PHE A 211 -8.36 -3.07 -34.06
C PHE A 211 -7.75 -1.66 -34.12
N ASN A 212 -8.53 -0.71 -34.64
CA ASN A 212 -8.18 0.71 -34.63
C ASN A 212 -8.40 1.28 -33.23
N ALA A 213 -7.33 1.36 -32.45
CA ALA A 213 -7.39 1.82 -31.06
C ALA A 213 -7.66 3.33 -30.94
N HIS A 214 -7.30 4.12 -31.96
CA HIS A 214 -7.56 5.56 -31.96
C HIS A 214 -9.05 5.81 -32.16
N GLU A 215 -9.64 5.18 -33.18
CA GLU A 215 -11.08 5.26 -33.42
C GLU A 215 -11.86 4.78 -32.19
N HIS A 216 -11.47 3.65 -31.62
CA HIS A 216 -12.16 3.08 -30.46
C HIS A 216 -12.01 3.91 -29.18
N SER A 217 -10.77 4.16 -28.74
CA SER A 217 -10.48 4.65 -27.39
C SER A 217 -10.38 6.17 -27.33
N ILE A 218 -9.99 6.83 -28.43
CA ILE A 218 -9.74 8.28 -28.47
C ILE A 218 -10.92 9.01 -29.12
N ALA A 219 -11.34 8.59 -30.32
CA ALA A 219 -12.40 9.27 -31.05
C ALA A 219 -13.80 8.98 -30.49
N ASN A 220 -14.08 7.73 -30.08
CA ASN A 220 -15.40 7.30 -29.62
C ASN A 220 -15.51 7.06 -28.10
N ASN A 221 -14.38 6.99 -27.38
CA ASN A 221 -14.30 6.82 -25.92
C ASN A 221 -15.22 5.71 -25.37
N ASN A 222 -15.17 4.51 -25.96
CA ASN A 222 -16.02 3.39 -25.55
C ASN A 222 -15.40 2.63 -24.36
N VAL A 223 -16.04 2.75 -23.19
CA VAL A 223 -15.53 2.33 -21.87
C VAL A 223 -15.31 0.82 -21.74
N LEU A 224 -16.09 -0.01 -22.44
CA LEU A 224 -16.13 -1.46 -22.25
C LEU A 224 -15.43 -2.27 -23.36
N SER A 225 -14.91 -1.61 -24.40
CA SER A 225 -14.28 -2.30 -25.55
C SER A 225 -15.10 -3.40 -26.20
N LEU A 226 -16.44 -3.30 -26.13
CA LEU A 226 -17.35 -4.30 -26.69
C LEU A 226 -17.18 -4.42 -28.21
N GLY A 227 -17.07 -5.65 -28.71
CA GLY A 227 -17.01 -5.95 -30.14
C GLY A 227 -15.63 -5.79 -30.79
N HIS A 228 -14.59 -5.40 -30.04
CA HIS A 228 -13.23 -5.31 -30.56
C HIS A 228 -12.42 -6.57 -30.28
N VAL A 229 -11.60 -6.95 -31.25
CA VAL A 229 -10.66 -8.06 -31.13
C VAL A 229 -9.43 -7.58 -30.38
N THR A 230 -9.23 -8.06 -29.16
CA THR A 230 -8.10 -7.64 -28.30
C THR A 230 -7.24 -8.84 -27.97
N ASP A 231 -6.03 -8.86 -28.53
CA ASP A 231 -5.01 -9.87 -28.26
C ASP A 231 -3.81 -9.26 -27.53
N ILE A 232 -3.00 -10.10 -26.91
CA ILE A 232 -1.64 -9.78 -26.44
C ILE A 232 -0.66 -10.29 -27.50
N VAL A 233 0.14 -9.37 -28.06
CA VAL A 233 1.08 -9.65 -29.17
C VAL A 233 2.48 -9.17 -28.82
N LYS A 234 3.51 -9.82 -29.37
CA LYS A 234 4.89 -9.30 -29.32
C LYS A 234 5.08 -8.27 -30.43
N HIS A 235 5.34 -7.02 -30.06
CA HIS A 235 5.56 -5.94 -31.01
C HIS A 235 7.05 -5.52 -31.01
N PRO A 236 7.78 -5.61 -32.14
CA PRO A 236 9.24 -5.42 -32.18
C PRO A 236 9.74 -4.02 -31.79
N ARG A 237 8.91 -2.98 -31.95
CA ARG A 237 9.21 -1.62 -31.48
C ARG A 237 9.04 -1.39 -29.96
N VAL A 238 8.42 -2.32 -29.23
CA VAL A 238 8.32 -2.17 -27.76
C VAL A 238 9.73 -2.31 -27.19
N PRO A 239 10.24 -1.31 -26.45
CA PRO A 239 11.58 -1.37 -25.88
C PRO A 239 11.71 -2.53 -24.89
N ASP A 240 12.86 -3.18 -24.95
CA ASP A 240 13.28 -4.29 -24.12
C ASP A 240 14.75 -4.03 -23.80
N ARG A 241 15.05 -3.68 -22.55
CA ARG A 241 16.40 -3.22 -22.16
C ARG A 241 16.73 -3.86 -20.83
N ASP A 242 17.51 -4.92 -20.91
CA ASP A 242 17.73 -5.84 -19.80
C ASP A 242 19.06 -5.65 -19.08
N LEU A 243 20.11 -5.25 -19.80
CA LEU A 243 21.44 -5.11 -19.22
C LEU A 243 22.06 -3.81 -19.67
N TYR A 244 22.51 -3.00 -18.71
CA TYR A 244 23.27 -1.78 -18.95
C TYR A 244 24.70 -1.98 -18.46
N VAL A 245 25.67 -1.61 -19.29
CA VAL A 245 27.10 -1.71 -18.96
C VAL A 245 27.73 -0.32 -19.06
N PHE A 246 28.26 0.18 -17.96
CA PHE A 246 28.92 1.49 -17.87
C PHE A 246 30.42 1.32 -17.66
N ASP A 247 31.22 2.22 -18.25
CA ASP A 247 32.63 2.34 -17.91
C ASP A 247 32.77 3.06 -16.56
N THR A 248 33.46 2.43 -15.60
CA THR A 248 33.52 2.95 -14.22
C THR A 248 34.42 4.18 -14.08
N LYS A 249 35.29 4.46 -15.05
CA LYS A 249 36.17 5.64 -15.03
C LYS A 249 35.42 6.90 -15.48
N THR A 250 34.63 6.78 -16.55
CA THR A 250 33.93 7.89 -17.20
C THR A 250 32.45 7.99 -16.84
N ASP A 251 31.88 6.91 -16.29
CA ASP A 251 30.44 6.72 -16.05
C ASP A 251 29.58 6.79 -17.32
N ARG A 252 30.18 6.53 -18.48
CA ARG A 252 29.46 6.49 -19.76
C ARG A 252 28.89 5.11 -19.99
N LEU A 253 27.64 5.07 -20.48
CA LEU A 253 27.02 3.85 -20.96
C LEU A 253 27.80 3.34 -22.18
N VAL A 254 28.30 2.11 -22.11
CA VAL A 254 29.11 1.45 -23.14
C VAL A 254 28.26 0.50 -23.96
N ARG A 255 27.35 -0.23 -23.32
CA ARG A 255 26.52 -1.26 -23.96
C ARG A 255 25.16 -1.38 -23.27
N THR A 256 24.11 -1.60 -24.07
CA THR A 256 22.85 -2.15 -23.60
C THR A 256 22.59 -3.47 -24.33
N VAL A 257 22.02 -4.46 -23.64
CA VAL A 257 21.62 -5.76 -24.23
C VAL A 257 20.13 -5.96 -23.96
N ASP A 258 19.42 -6.50 -24.95
CA ASP A 258 17.99 -6.79 -24.90
C ASP A 258 17.71 -8.29 -24.99
N THR A 259 16.44 -8.66 -24.80
CA THR A 259 15.91 -10.04 -24.85
C THR A 259 16.64 -10.98 -23.88
N LEU A 260 16.82 -10.59 -22.62
CA LEU A 260 17.48 -11.43 -21.60
C LEU A 260 16.53 -12.16 -20.65
N GLY A 261 15.26 -11.79 -20.63
CA GLY A 261 14.21 -12.34 -19.77
C GLY A 261 13.10 -11.31 -19.60
N THR A 262 12.12 -11.57 -18.73
CA THR A 262 11.09 -10.57 -18.41
C THR A 262 11.27 -9.97 -17.01
N LEU A 263 11.52 -10.84 -16.03
CA LEU A 263 11.80 -10.48 -14.65
C LEU A 263 13.23 -10.94 -14.32
N LEU A 264 14.13 -9.99 -14.07
CA LEU A 264 15.56 -10.26 -13.88
C LEU A 264 15.95 -10.10 -12.39
N TYR A 265 16.38 -11.18 -11.75
CA TYR A 265 16.58 -11.21 -10.31
C TYR A 265 18.05 -11.00 -9.92
N GLY A 266 18.89 -11.99 -10.21
CA GLY A 266 20.30 -12.03 -9.79
C GLY A 266 21.25 -11.93 -10.97
N LEU A 267 22.44 -11.38 -10.70
CA LEU A 267 23.48 -11.10 -11.67
C LEU A 267 24.83 -11.65 -11.19
N ALA A 268 25.52 -12.41 -12.04
CA ALA A 268 26.91 -12.82 -11.83
C ALA A 268 27.75 -12.53 -13.09
N VAL A 269 29.02 -12.15 -12.90
CA VAL A 269 29.95 -11.89 -14.00
C VAL A 269 31.24 -12.66 -13.73
N ASN A 270 31.64 -13.51 -14.68
CA ASN A 270 32.81 -14.38 -14.51
C ASN A 270 34.13 -13.64 -14.85
N SER A 271 35.26 -14.33 -14.71
CA SER A 271 36.58 -13.71 -14.94
C SER A 271 36.85 -13.30 -16.40
N LYS A 272 36.07 -13.83 -17.34
CA LYS A 272 36.15 -13.49 -18.77
C LYS A 272 35.24 -12.31 -19.14
N GLY A 273 34.35 -11.89 -18.25
CA GLY A 273 33.34 -10.86 -18.51
C GLY A 273 32.04 -11.40 -19.14
N GLU A 274 31.83 -12.73 -19.14
CA GLU A 274 30.53 -13.31 -19.47
C GLU A 274 29.56 -13.07 -18.32
N VAL A 275 28.33 -12.67 -18.65
CA VAL A 275 27.30 -12.32 -17.67
C VAL A 275 26.30 -13.45 -17.56
N PHE A 276 25.89 -13.80 -16.35
CA PHE A 276 24.85 -14.78 -16.06
C PHE A 276 23.73 -14.12 -15.27
N ILE A 277 22.50 -14.29 -15.72
CA ILE A 277 21.31 -13.66 -15.14
C ILE A 277 20.30 -14.74 -14.76
N ALA A 278 19.89 -14.76 -13.49
CA ALA A 278 18.75 -15.55 -13.05
C ALA A 278 17.45 -14.82 -13.36
N GLN A 279 16.56 -15.45 -14.14
CA GLN A 279 15.39 -14.76 -14.67
C GLN A 279 14.16 -15.67 -14.85
N ALA A 280 13.00 -15.02 -14.91
CA ALA A 280 11.75 -15.60 -15.38
C ALA A 280 11.28 -14.90 -16.66
N ASP A 281 11.01 -15.67 -17.72
CA ASP A 281 10.52 -15.15 -19.01
C ASP A 281 9.03 -15.45 -19.18
N ALA A 282 8.23 -14.40 -19.31
CA ALA A 282 6.78 -14.47 -19.33
C ALA A 282 6.25 -14.93 -20.69
N ARG A 283 5.22 -15.78 -20.63
CA ARG A 283 4.58 -16.43 -21.78
C ARG A 283 3.17 -15.91 -22.07
N ASN A 284 2.84 -14.71 -21.60
CA ASN A 284 1.53 -14.08 -21.76
C ASN A 284 1.04 -13.92 -23.22
N HIS A 285 1.95 -13.81 -24.19
CA HIS A 285 1.59 -13.82 -25.61
C HIS A 285 1.15 -15.20 -26.14
N ILE A 286 1.48 -16.31 -25.46
CA ILE A 286 1.19 -17.68 -25.92
C ILE A 286 -0.31 -17.98 -25.89
N ASN A 287 -1.00 -17.55 -24.83
CA ASN A 287 -2.46 -17.53 -24.78
C ASN A 287 -3.05 -16.15 -25.06
N GLY A 288 -2.24 -15.28 -25.66
CA GLY A 288 -2.57 -13.89 -25.91
C GLY A 288 -3.64 -13.70 -26.98
N ARG A 289 -3.93 -14.69 -27.84
CA ARG A 289 -4.93 -14.57 -28.91
C ARG A 289 -6.35 -14.82 -28.39
N ALA A 290 -6.71 -14.17 -27.28
CA ALA A 290 -8.04 -14.28 -26.68
C ALA A 290 -9.15 -13.72 -27.58
N GLY A 291 -8.84 -12.72 -28.39
CA GLY A 291 -9.78 -12.12 -29.34
C GLY A 291 -9.88 -12.89 -30.63
N THR A 292 -8.78 -13.03 -31.37
CA THR A 292 -8.74 -13.68 -32.69
C THR A 292 -8.93 -15.19 -32.61
N GLY A 293 -8.27 -15.83 -31.64
CA GLY A 293 -8.22 -17.29 -31.50
C GLY A 293 -9.11 -17.86 -30.41
N LYS A 294 -9.76 -17.00 -29.59
CA LYS A 294 -10.54 -17.41 -28.41
C LYS A 294 -9.73 -18.27 -27.43
N GLN A 295 -8.43 -17.99 -27.34
CA GLN A 295 -7.52 -18.68 -26.43
C GLN A 295 -7.80 -18.36 -24.96
N GLY A 296 -7.39 -19.26 -24.07
CA GLY A 296 -7.48 -19.15 -22.63
C GLY A 296 -6.29 -19.82 -21.92
N LEU A 297 -6.47 -20.31 -20.70
CA LEU A 297 -5.37 -20.94 -19.95
C LEU A 297 -4.85 -22.26 -20.56
N ALA A 298 -5.66 -22.93 -21.39
CA ALA A 298 -5.29 -24.21 -22.00
C ALA A 298 -4.04 -24.06 -22.90
N GLU A 299 -3.97 -23.00 -23.72
CA GLU A 299 -2.84 -22.73 -24.61
C GLU A 299 -1.55 -22.40 -23.84
N LEU A 300 -1.66 -21.83 -22.64
CA LEU A 300 -0.51 -21.56 -21.77
C LEU A 300 0.11 -22.85 -21.23
N GLY A 301 -0.69 -23.92 -21.08
CA GLY A 301 -0.27 -25.20 -20.52
C GLY A 301 0.08 -25.13 -19.03
N ASN A 302 -0.59 -24.26 -18.27
CA ASN A 302 -0.30 -23.98 -16.85
C ASN A 302 1.20 -23.68 -16.58
N ARG A 303 1.77 -22.83 -17.44
CA ARG A 303 3.16 -22.39 -17.38
C ARG A 303 3.26 -20.92 -17.77
N ALA A 304 3.02 -20.04 -16.80
CA ALA A 304 3.08 -18.59 -16.97
C ALA A 304 4.49 -18.11 -17.35
N PHE A 305 5.52 -18.67 -16.71
CA PHE A 305 6.91 -18.29 -16.90
C PHE A 305 7.79 -19.47 -17.31
N LEU A 306 8.83 -19.20 -18.10
CA LEU A 306 10.01 -20.07 -18.20
C LEU A 306 11.02 -19.63 -17.12
N ASN A 307 11.48 -20.56 -16.28
CA ASN A 307 12.57 -20.30 -15.35
C ASN A 307 13.89 -20.65 -16.03
N GLN A 308 14.80 -19.68 -16.13
CA GLN A 308 16.01 -19.83 -16.92
C GLN A 308 17.20 -19.10 -16.29
N ILE A 309 18.40 -19.50 -16.71
CA ILE A 309 19.60 -18.68 -16.62
C ILE A 309 19.93 -18.17 -18.01
N THR A 310 20.07 -16.85 -18.15
CA THR A 310 20.54 -16.25 -19.40
C THR A 310 22.02 -15.96 -19.29
N LYS A 311 22.80 -16.47 -20.24
CA LYS A 311 24.22 -16.15 -20.42
C LYS A 311 24.39 -15.12 -21.53
N VAL A 312 25.09 -14.03 -21.24
CA VAL A 312 25.47 -13.01 -22.22
C VAL A 312 26.97 -13.11 -22.50
N PRO A 313 27.37 -13.53 -23.71
CA PRO A 313 28.77 -13.61 -24.07
C PRO A 313 29.46 -12.24 -24.15
N VAL A 314 30.79 -12.27 -24.07
CA VAL A 314 31.66 -11.11 -24.26
C VAL A 314 31.62 -10.67 -25.73
N GLY A 315 31.55 -9.36 -25.96
CA GLY A 315 31.60 -8.76 -27.30
C GLY A 315 30.28 -8.18 -27.80
N ALA A 316 30.37 -7.09 -28.54
CA ALA A 316 29.20 -6.42 -29.12
C ALA A 316 28.56 -7.30 -30.22
N GLY A 317 27.25 -7.53 -30.11
CA GLY A 317 26.47 -8.29 -31.10
C GLY A 317 26.43 -9.82 -30.89
N ALA A 318 27.09 -10.35 -29.86
CA ALA A 318 26.92 -11.76 -29.49
C ALA A 318 25.51 -12.00 -28.93
N SER A 319 24.83 -13.02 -29.45
CA SER A 319 23.48 -13.40 -29.03
C SER A 319 23.49 -14.00 -27.62
N PRO A 320 22.50 -13.70 -26.77
CA PRO A 320 22.31 -14.39 -25.50
C PRO A 320 22.06 -15.90 -25.68
N GLU A 321 22.54 -16.69 -24.73
CA GLU A 321 22.28 -18.12 -24.60
C GLU A 321 21.32 -18.36 -23.42
N PHE A 322 20.35 -19.26 -23.58
CA PHE A 322 19.33 -19.54 -22.56
C PHE A 322 19.48 -20.96 -22.03
N TYR A 323 19.71 -21.09 -20.73
CA TYR A 323 19.73 -22.36 -20.02
C TYR A 323 18.38 -22.58 -19.36
N ASP A 324 17.57 -23.44 -19.96
CA ASP A 324 16.28 -23.85 -19.40
C ASP A 324 16.49 -24.69 -18.14
N LEU A 325 15.97 -24.23 -17.00
CA LEU A 325 16.06 -24.97 -15.73
C LEU A 325 15.11 -26.18 -15.70
N GLU A 326 14.14 -26.19 -16.62
CA GLU A 326 13.02 -27.12 -16.66
C GLU A 326 12.63 -27.39 -18.12
N PRO A 327 12.03 -28.55 -18.45
CA PRO A 327 11.55 -28.82 -19.80
C PRO A 327 10.57 -27.74 -20.30
N ARG A 328 10.64 -27.43 -21.60
CA ARG A 328 9.71 -26.48 -22.24
C ARG A 328 8.33 -27.13 -22.46
N PRO A 329 7.22 -26.38 -22.25
CA PRO A 329 5.87 -26.84 -22.57
C PRO A 329 5.74 -27.35 -24.01
N PRO A 330 4.90 -28.37 -24.25
CA PRO A 330 3.93 -28.96 -23.31
C PRO A 330 4.55 -30.00 -22.34
N ARG A 331 5.87 -30.20 -22.35
CA ARG A 331 6.55 -31.05 -21.37
C ARG A 331 6.77 -30.26 -20.07
N HIS A 332 6.52 -30.90 -18.94
CA HIS A 332 6.69 -30.32 -17.61
C HIS A 332 7.71 -31.12 -16.79
N PRO A 333 8.44 -30.48 -15.86
CA PRO A 333 9.29 -31.22 -14.93
C PRO A 333 8.43 -32.10 -14.02
N LYS A 334 9.03 -33.13 -13.42
CA LYS A 334 8.41 -33.70 -12.21
C LYS A 334 8.33 -32.60 -11.16
N ARG A 335 7.26 -32.58 -10.36
CA ARG A 335 7.06 -31.54 -9.33
C ARG A 335 8.24 -31.43 -8.36
N SER A 336 8.89 -32.53 -8.01
CA SER A 336 10.08 -32.57 -7.15
C SER A 336 11.35 -32.04 -7.81
N GLU A 337 11.35 -31.90 -9.14
CA GLU A 337 12.48 -31.49 -9.95
C GLU A 337 12.36 -30.03 -10.44
N ALA A 338 11.20 -29.39 -10.20
CA ALA A 338 10.93 -28.00 -10.59
C ALA A 338 11.79 -26.98 -9.84
N LEU A 339 12.18 -25.91 -10.52
CA LEU A 339 13.10 -24.87 -10.06
C LEU A 339 12.46 -23.48 -10.28
N ALA A 340 11.36 -23.26 -9.57
CA ALA A 340 10.56 -22.06 -9.65
C ALA A 340 11.24 -20.84 -9.02
N THR A 341 11.20 -19.76 -9.80
CA THR A 341 11.74 -18.43 -9.54
C THR A 341 13.24 -18.47 -9.19
N PRO A 342 14.12 -18.69 -10.17
CA PRO A 342 15.55 -18.51 -9.98
C PRO A 342 15.82 -17.07 -9.54
N TYR A 343 16.60 -16.89 -8.48
CA TYR A 343 16.74 -15.60 -7.80
C TYR A 343 18.21 -15.23 -7.61
N GLY A 344 18.86 -15.73 -6.57
CA GLY A 344 20.29 -15.52 -6.34
C GLY A 344 21.13 -16.44 -7.23
N ILE A 345 22.20 -15.92 -7.81
CA ILE A 345 23.16 -16.63 -8.67
C ILE A 345 24.58 -16.20 -8.32
N GLN A 346 25.51 -17.16 -8.28
CA GLN A 346 26.95 -16.94 -8.14
C GLN A 346 27.70 -17.81 -9.16
N VAL A 347 28.81 -17.30 -9.67
CA VAL A 347 29.78 -18.06 -10.48
C VAL A 347 31.03 -18.31 -9.64
N SER A 348 31.57 -19.52 -9.72
CA SER A 348 32.77 -19.89 -8.98
C SER A 348 34.02 -19.17 -9.48
N GLY A 349 35.02 -19.00 -8.63
CA GLY A 349 36.27 -18.30 -8.95
C GLY A 349 37.08 -18.91 -10.10
N ASN A 350 36.90 -20.20 -10.38
CA ASN A 350 37.46 -20.89 -11.55
C ASN A 350 36.58 -20.83 -12.82
N ASP A 351 35.47 -20.08 -12.78
CA ASP A 351 34.46 -19.92 -13.83
C ASP A 351 33.73 -21.21 -14.27
N ALA A 352 33.95 -22.36 -13.62
CA ALA A 352 33.42 -23.64 -14.09
C ALA A 352 32.00 -23.94 -13.59
N THR A 353 31.58 -23.36 -12.46
CA THR A 353 30.35 -23.72 -11.76
C THR A 353 29.47 -22.51 -11.49
N LEU A 354 28.18 -22.66 -11.77
CA LEU A 354 27.15 -21.74 -11.29
C LEU A 354 26.42 -22.37 -10.11
N VAL A 355 26.12 -21.57 -9.10
CA VAL A 355 25.24 -21.95 -7.99
C VAL A 355 24.06 -20.99 -7.98
N VAL A 356 22.85 -21.54 -8.07
CA VAL A 356 21.61 -20.80 -8.26
C VAL A 356 20.60 -21.21 -7.21
N SER A 357 19.89 -20.23 -6.65
CA SER A 357 18.75 -20.45 -5.77
C SER A 357 17.45 -20.34 -6.56
N ALA A 358 16.55 -21.30 -6.38
CA ALA A 358 15.19 -21.29 -6.90
C ALA A 358 14.24 -20.98 -5.74
N ALA A 359 13.90 -19.70 -5.60
CA ALA A 359 13.22 -19.14 -4.44
C ALA A 359 11.83 -19.74 -4.21
N GLY A 360 11.02 -19.90 -5.26
CA GLY A 360 9.68 -20.49 -5.14
C GLY A 360 9.69 -22.01 -4.89
N SER A 361 10.82 -22.66 -5.23
CA SER A 361 10.99 -24.11 -5.06
C SER A 361 11.68 -24.50 -3.75
N ASP A 362 12.21 -23.57 -2.97
CA ASP A 362 13.02 -23.84 -1.77
C ASP A 362 14.23 -24.75 -2.08
N VAL A 363 14.91 -24.50 -3.20
CA VAL A 363 16.02 -25.34 -3.71
C VAL A 363 17.22 -24.47 -4.07
N VAL A 364 18.41 -25.04 -3.87
CA VAL A 364 19.66 -24.56 -4.48
C VAL A 364 20.14 -25.61 -5.48
N CYS A 365 20.46 -25.20 -6.70
CA CYS A 365 21.05 -26.06 -7.72
C CYS A 365 22.47 -25.63 -8.08
N VAL A 366 23.28 -26.63 -8.43
CA VAL A 366 24.66 -26.49 -8.89
C VAL A 366 24.68 -26.86 -10.36
N MET A 367 25.29 -26.03 -11.20
CA MET A 367 25.26 -26.15 -12.65
C MET A 367 26.66 -25.99 -13.25
N ASP A 368 26.92 -26.65 -14.37
CA ASP A 368 28.09 -26.37 -15.19
C ASP A 368 27.90 -25.03 -15.91
N ALA A 369 28.86 -24.11 -15.75
CA ALA A 369 28.72 -22.74 -16.23
C ALA A 369 28.80 -22.61 -17.76
N ALA A 370 29.46 -23.57 -18.43
CA ALA A 370 29.66 -23.54 -19.87
C ALA A 370 28.47 -24.13 -20.64
N THR A 371 27.88 -25.20 -20.11
CA THR A 371 26.79 -25.95 -20.77
C THR A 371 25.41 -25.65 -20.21
N GLY A 372 25.33 -25.07 -19.00
CA GLY A 372 24.07 -24.89 -18.28
C GLY A 372 23.49 -26.18 -17.69
N SER A 373 24.23 -27.30 -17.74
CA SER A 373 23.75 -28.58 -17.24
C SER A 373 23.63 -28.56 -15.72
N ILE A 374 22.49 -29.00 -15.17
CA ILE A 374 22.32 -29.16 -13.71
C ILE A 374 23.13 -30.38 -13.27
N LEU A 375 24.12 -30.15 -12.40
CA LEU A 375 24.96 -31.17 -11.81
C LEU A 375 24.28 -31.81 -10.59
N GLY A 376 23.73 -30.97 -9.71
CA GLY A 376 23.12 -31.40 -8.45
C GLY A 376 22.16 -30.37 -7.87
N ARG A 377 21.37 -30.79 -6.88
CA ARG A 377 20.39 -29.93 -6.21
C ARG A 377 20.18 -30.34 -4.76
N VAL A 378 19.86 -29.37 -3.91
CA VAL A 378 19.61 -29.57 -2.49
C VAL A 378 18.42 -28.72 -2.04
N LYS A 379 17.53 -29.33 -1.25
CA LYS A 379 16.42 -28.61 -0.59
C LYS A 379 16.97 -27.79 0.57
N VAL A 380 16.45 -26.57 0.69
CA VAL A 380 16.75 -25.63 1.76
C VAL A 380 15.43 -25.15 2.38
N ASP A 381 15.51 -24.26 3.35
CA ASP A 381 14.33 -23.67 3.97
C ASP A 381 13.66 -22.63 3.05
N SER A 382 12.51 -22.10 3.47
CA SER A 382 11.65 -21.33 2.57
C SER A 382 12.26 -20.05 1.99
N VAL A 383 12.17 -19.95 0.65
CA VAL A 383 12.52 -18.79 -0.19
C VAL A 383 14.00 -18.40 -0.13
N PRO A 384 14.92 -19.23 -0.66
CA PRO A 384 16.33 -18.89 -0.77
C PRO A 384 16.55 -17.76 -1.78
N ARG A 385 17.21 -16.66 -1.37
CA ARG A 385 17.44 -15.47 -2.22
C ARG A 385 18.90 -15.02 -2.31
N GLY A 386 19.76 -15.39 -1.38
CA GLY A 386 21.17 -14.99 -1.36
C GLY A 386 22.12 -16.17 -1.18
N ILE A 387 23.29 -16.12 -1.83
CA ILE A 387 24.30 -17.18 -1.81
C ILE A 387 25.67 -16.54 -1.57
N ALA A 388 26.41 -17.04 -0.59
CA ALA A 388 27.84 -16.77 -0.43
C ALA A 388 28.62 -18.07 -0.57
N LEU A 389 29.46 -18.17 -1.62
CA LEU A 389 30.25 -19.36 -1.92
C LEU A 389 31.43 -19.52 -0.96
N VAL A 390 31.70 -20.76 -0.58
CA VAL A 390 32.95 -21.17 0.04
C VAL A 390 33.75 -21.92 -1.00
N GLU A 391 34.96 -21.47 -1.28
CA GLU A 391 35.79 -21.98 -2.36
C GLU A 391 37.13 -22.50 -1.82
N ASP A 392 37.73 -23.42 -2.56
CA ASP A 392 39.12 -23.83 -2.35
C ASP A 392 40.11 -22.82 -2.96
N GLU A 393 41.41 -23.09 -2.81
CA GLU A 393 42.48 -22.22 -3.34
C GLU A 393 42.47 -22.10 -4.87
N ASN A 394 41.83 -23.04 -5.57
CA ASN A 394 41.71 -23.04 -7.03
C ASN A 394 40.43 -22.33 -7.49
N GLY A 395 39.59 -21.81 -6.58
CA GLY A 395 38.31 -21.20 -6.91
C GLY A 395 37.20 -22.22 -7.22
N SER A 396 37.35 -23.49 -6.82
CA SER A 396 36.29 -24.49 -6.94
C SER A 396 35.36 -24.42 -5.72
N PRO A 397 34.03 -24.50 -5.90
CA PRO A 397 33.12 -24.38 -4.78
C PRO A 397 33.13 -25.65 -3.91
N THR A 398 33.36 -25.49 -2.60
CA THR A 398 33.36 -26.56 -1.58
C THR A 398 32.15 -26.48 -0.64
N GLY A 399 31.44 -25.36 -0.65
CA GLY A 399 30.18 -25.18 0.07
C GLY A 399 29.54 -23.82 -0.20
N ALA A 400 28.45 -23.53 0.50
CA ALA A 400 27.81 -22.22 0.45
C ALA A 400 27.03 -21.89 1.71
N TRP A 401 26.79 -20.59 1.93
CA TRP A 401 25.85 -20.06 2.91
C TRP A 401 24.70 -19.43 2.16
N VAL A 402 23.47 -19.81 2.49
CA VAL A 402 22.28 -19.41 1.75
C VAL A 402 21.26 -18.80 2.68
N LEU A 403 20.87 -17.55 2.42
CA LEU A 403 19.78 -16.90 3.16
C LEU A 403 18.44 -17.38 2.62
N ASN A 404 17.65 -18.01 3.49
CA ASN A 404 16.25 -18.34 3.26
C ASN A 404 15.40 -17.20 3.83
N ALA A 405 15.06 -16.25 2.95
CA ALA A 405 14.56 -14.92 3.31
C ALA A 405 13.20 -14.96 4.01
N VAL A 406 12.35 -15.95 3.72
CA VAL A 406 11.01 -16.07 4.33
C VAL A 406 10.98 -17.00 5.53
N ALA A 407 11.83 -18.02 5.55
CA ALA A 407 12.01 -18.82 6.75
C ALA A 407 12.77 -18.07 7.86
N ASN A 408 13.48 -16.98 7.53
CA ASN A 408 14.41 -16.27 8.40
C ASN A 408 15.51 -17.22 8.93
N THR A 409 16.13 -17.97 8.04
CA THR A 409 17.20 -18.91 8.38
C THR A 409 18.35 -18.85 7.39
N VAL A 410 19.50 -19.39 7.78
CA VAL A 410 20.68 -19.55 6.91
C VAL A 410 21.01 -21.03 6.77
N SER A 411 20.96 -21.53 5.54
CA SER A 411 21.37 -22.89 5.19
C SER A 411 22.88 -22.94 4.95
N VAL A 412 23.55 -23.92 5.55
CA VAL A 412 24.96 -24.22 5.30
C VAL A 412 25.05 -25.45 4.41
N LEU A 413 25.64 -25.30 3.23
CA LEU A 413 25.70 -26.34 2.20
C LEU A 413 27.12 -26.92 2.05
N ASP A 414 27.16 -28.19 1.65
CA ASP A 414 28.36 -28.95 1.31
C ASP A 414 28.38 -29.26 -0.17
N PHE A 415 29.46 -28.86 -0.84
CA PHE A 415 29.70 -29.09 -2.26
C PHE A 415 30.92 -29.97 -2.53
N SER A 416 31.34 -30.76 -1.53
CA SER A 416 32.39 -31.79 -1.70
C SER A 416 32.11 -32.76 -2.86
N ASP A 417 30.83 -32.97 -3.20
CA ASP A 417 30.37 -33.64 -4.42
C ASP A 417 29.30 -32.75 -5.08
N LEU A 418 29.66 -32.10 -6.20
CA LEU A 418 28.78 -31.18 -6.93
C LEU A 418 27.54 -31.86 -7.51
N SER A 419 27.59 -33.18 -7.73
CA SER A 419 26.45 -33.95 -8.22
C SER A 419 25.43 -34.28 -7.11
N ASN A 420 25.87 -34.19 -5.86
CA ASN A 420 25.08 -34.52 -4.68
C ASN A 420 25.34 -33.51 -3.54
N PRO A 421 24.98 -32.22 -3.74
CA PRO A 421 25.14 -31.20 -2.71
C PRO A 421 24.29 -31.53 -1.48
N LYS A 422 24.82 -31.26 -0.28
CA LYS A 422 24.15 -31.63 0.99
C LYS A 422 23.91 -30.43 1.90
N LEU A 423 22.78 -30.43 2.59
CA LEU A 423 22.50 -29.51 3.68
C LEU A 423 23.22 -30.00 4.95
N LYS A 424 24.14 -29.19 5.49
CA LYS A 424 24.90 -29.49 6.72
C LYS A 424 24.18 -29.03 7.98
N SER A 425 23.60 -27.84 7.96
CA SER A 425 22.90 -27.25 9.11
C SER A 425 22.05 -26.06 8.67
N ILE A 426 21.05 -25.73 9.50
CA ILE A 426 20.23 -24.52 9.39
C ILE A 426 20.48 -23.68 10.65
N ILE A 427 20.66 -22.38 10.48
CA ILE A 427 20.84 -21.41 11.56
C ILE A 427 19.63 -20.49 11.56
N ALA A 428 18.87 -20.48 12.65
CA ALA A 428 17.72 -19.59 12.78
C ALA A 428 18.18 -18.15 13.06
N LEU A 429 17.58 -17.20 12.36
CA LEU A 429 17.70 -15.78 12.63
C LEU A 429 16.52 -15.31 13.50
N GLU A 430 16.61 -14.09 14.01
CA GLU A 430 15.50 -13.47 14.72
C GLU A 430 14.40 -13.05 13.75
N ASP A 431 13.14 -13.28 14.10
CA ASP A 431 11.99 -12.94 13.28
C ASP A 431 10.88 -12.36 14.16
N PRO A 432 10.71 -11.02 14.17
CA PRO A 432 9.70 -10.36 14.98
C PRO A 432 8.31 -10.35 14.34
N THR A 433 8.13 -10.94 13.15
CA THR A 433 6.85 -10.89 12.43
C THR A 433 5.79 -11.77 13.08
N HIS A 434 4.52 -11.40 12.89
CA HIS A 434 3.40 -12.20 13.38
C HIS A 434 3.47 -13.64 12.81
N PRO A 435 3.32 -14.70 13.62
CA PRO A 435 3.52 -16.08 13.16
C PRO A 435 2.65 -16.51 11.96
N GLU A 436 1.38 -16.09 11.95
CA GLU A 436 0.45 -16.34 10.83
C GLU A 436 0.86 -15.58 9.57
N PHE A 437 1.40 -14.36 9.72
CA PHE A 437 1.90 -13.56 8.60
C PHE A 437 3.07 -14.28 7.92
N LYS A 438 4.02 -14.81 8.71
CA LYS A 438 5.13 -15.62 8.20
C LYS A 438 4.64 -16.85 7.43
N ARG A 439 3.73 -17.64 8.02
CA ARG A 439 3.21 -18.86 7.37
C ARG A 439 2.43 -18.54 6.10
N GLY A 440 1.63 -17.48 6.10
CA GLY A 440 0.93 -16.99 4.91
C GLY A 440 1.90 -16.54 3.81
N ARG A 441 3.00 -15.86 4.17
CA ARG A 441 4.08 -15.48 3.24
C ARG A 441 4.78 -16.70 2.63
N ILE A 442 5.00 -17.77 3.42
CA ILE A 442 5.54 -19.04 2.92
C ILE A 442 4.57 -19.63 1.89
N ALA A 443 3.27 -19.75 2.23
CA ALA A 443 2.26 -20.28 1.32
C ALA A 443 2.18 -19.46 0.01
N PHE A 444 2.32 -18.13 0.08
CA PHE A 444 2.24 -17.23 -1.07
C PHE A 444 3.40 -17.44 -2.07
N ASN A 445 4.59 -17.76 -1.56
CA ASN A 445 5.78 -18.01 -2.37
C ASN A 445 5.91 -19.48 -2.84
N LYS A 446 5.09 -20.38 -2.30
CA LYS A 446 5.21 -21.83 -2.49
C LYS A 446 4.84 -22.26 -3.91
N ALA A 447 5.83 -22.52 -4.75
CA ALA A 447 5.57 -22.91 -6.15
C ALA A 447 4.86 -24.25 -6.26
N SER A 448 5.06 -25.15 -5.29
CA SER A 448 4.33 -26.42 -5.22
C SER A 448 2.81 -26.27 -5.06
N ALA A 449 2.29 -25.06 -4.82
CA ALA A 449 0.86 -24.75 -4.90
C ALA A 449 0.31 -24.79 -6.34
N SER A 450 1.16 -24.62 -7.36
CA SER A 450 0.78 -24.82 -8.76
C SER A 450 0.91 -26.30 -9.16
N THR A 451 0.09 -26.74 -10.12
CA THR A 451 0.15 -28.13 -10.63
C THR A 451 1.54 -28.50 -11.13
N THR A 452 2.19 -27.60 -11.85
CA THR A 452 3.51 -27.85 -12.46
C THR A 452 4.66 -27.63 -11.48
N ALA A 453 4.39 -27.06 -10.30
CA ALA A 453 5.35 -26.63 -9.30
C ALA A 453 6.38 -25.59 -9.79
N THR A 454 6.07 -24.88 -10.89
CA THR A 454 7.05 -24.04 -11.60
C THR A 454 6.89 -22.54 -11.39
N PHE A 455 5.83 -22.11 -10.70
CA PHE A 455 5.57 -20.72 -10.32
C PHE A 455 4.65 -20.69 -9.09
N SER A 456 4.57 -19.53 -8.43
CA SER A 456 3.73 -19.26 -7.27
C SER A 456 2.93 -17.97 -7.46
N CYS A 457 2.07 -17.61 -6.50
CA CYS A 457 1.42 -16.29 -6.51
C CYS A 457 2.46 -15.16 -6.53
N ALA A 458 3.58 -15.33 -5.80
CA ALA A 458 4.69 -14.37 -5.80
C ALA A 458 5.41 -14.23 -7.14
N SER A 459 5.24 -15.15 -8.10
CA SER A 459 5.81 -15.00 -9.45
C SER A 459 5.11 -13.91 -10.26
N CYS A 460 3.79 -13.75 -10.10
CA CYS A 460 3.00 -12.69 -10.72
C CYS A 460 2.90 -11.44 -9.83
N HIS A 461 3.13 -11.61 -8.52
CA HIS A 461 3.10 -10.56 -7.51
C HIS A 461 4.45 -10.42 -6.78
N PRO A 462 5.55 -10.18 -7.52
CA PRO A 462 6.88 -10.16 -6.93
C PRO A 462 6.99 -9.07 -5.87
N ASP A 463 7.46 -9.42 -4.68
CA ASP A 463 7.73 -8.48 -3.58
C ASP A 463 6.49 -7.65 -3.17
N GLY A 464 5.30 -8.26 -3.32
CA GLY A 464 4.01 -7.64 -3.03
C GLY A 464 3.49 -6.70 -4.13
N HIS A 465 4.23 -6.59 -5.22
CA HIS A 465 3.97 -5.67 -6.31
C HIS A 465 3.26 -6.37 -7.49
N THR A 466 3.21 -5.75 -8.67
CA THR A 466 2.75 -6.36 -9.94
C THR A 466 3.95 -6.74 -10.81
N ASP A 467 3.81 -7.78 -11.63
CA ASP A 467 4.77 -8.10 -12.70
C ASP A 467 4.71 -7.16 -13.90
N GLN A 468 3.78 -6.19 -13.88
CA GLN A 468 3.60 -5.16 -14.89
C GLN A 468 3.21 -5.70 -16.29
N LEU A 469 2.69 -6.93 -16.36
CA LEU A 469 2.28 -7.59 -17.59
C LEU A 469 0.76 -7.64 -17.75
N LEU A 470 0.33 -7.81 -19.00
CA LEU A 470 -1.03 -8.24 -19.31
C LEU A 470 -1.10 -9.75 -19.41
N TRP A 471 -2.19 -10.32 -18.91
CA TRP A 471 -2.46 -11.75 -18.95
C TRP A 471 -3.87 -12.04 -19.45
N VAL A 472 -4.01 -13.13 -20.18
CA VAL A 472 -5.31 -13.78 -20.44
C VAL A 472 -5.45 -14.90 -19.41
N LEU A 473 -6.24 -14.66 -18.36
CA LEU A 473 -6.48 -15.62 -17.29
C LEU A 473 -7.91 -16.18 -17.40
N GLU A 474 -8.21 -17.27 -16.69
CA GLU A 474 -9.56 -17.86 -16.69
C GLU A 474 -10.51 -16.97 -15.85
N THR A 475 -11.21 -16.07 -16.55
CA THR A 475 -12.05 -15.05 -15.95
C THR A 475 -13.39 -14.95 -16.69
N PRO A 476 -14.48 -14.51 -16.03
CA PRO A 476 -15.73 -14.22 -16.71
C PRO A 476 -15.56 -13.15 -17.80
N VAL A 477 -16.20 -13.39 -18.95
CA VAL A 477 -16.28 -12.43 -20.06
C VAL A 477 -17.19 -11.27 -19.66
N VAL A 478 -16.80 -10.02 -19.95
CA VAL A 478 -17.64 -8.85 -19.61
C VAL A 478 -18.99 -8.91 -20.32
N THR A 479 -20.02 -8.31 -19.72
CA THR A 479 -21.37 -8.32 -20.29
C THR A 479 -21.39 -7.78 -21.72
N GLY A 480 -21.85 -8.60 -22.67
CA GLY A 480 -21.92 -8.25 -24.10
C GLY A 480 -20.59 -8.41 -24.87
N GLY A 481 -19.52 -8.86 -24.21
CA GLY A 481 -18.28 -9.29 -24.85
C GLY A 481 -18.33 -10.72 -25.36
N ASN A 482 -17.33 -11.13 -26.14
CA ASN A 482 -17.19 -12.48 -26.69
C ASN A 482 -15.75 -13.02 -26.62
N GLN A 483 -14.92 -12.47 -25.73
CA GLN A 483 -13.52 -12.87 -25.51
C GLN A 483 -13.16 -12.69 -24.04
N ILE A 484 -12.16 -13.42 -23.54
CA ILE A 484 -11.54 -13.10 -22.26
C ILE A 484 -10.76 -11.79 -22.42
N MET A 485 -10.98 -10.84 -21.52
CA MET A 485 -10.28 -9.55 -21.56
C MET A 485 -8.88 -9.72 -20.99
N PRO A 486 -7.82 -9.21 -21.66
CA PRO A 486 -6.51 -9.09 -21.03
C PRO A 486 -6.57 -8.22 -19.77
N ARG A 487 -5.93 -8.67 -18.68
CA ARG A 487 -5.91 -7.99 -17.37
C ARG A 487 -4.50 -7.84 -16.83
N SER A 488 -4.26 -6.80 -16.05
CA SER A 488 -3.03 -6.63 -15.26
C SER A 488 -3.14 -7.37 -13.94
N THR A 489 -2.00 -7.87 -13.45
CA THR A 489 -1.85 -8.27 -12.04
C THR A 489 -2.00 -7.03 -11.14
N MET A 490 -2.58 -7.19 -9.95
CA MET A 490 -2.78 -6.10 -8.99
C MET A 490 -1.73 -6.18 -7.88
N PRO A 491 -1.24 -5.05 -7.33
CA PRO A 491 -0.39 -5.10 -6.13
C PRO A 491 -1.18 -5.67 -4.95
N VAL A 492 -0.51 -6.42 -4.08
CA VAL A 492 -1.11 -6.95 -2.84
C VAL A 492 -0.78 -6.09 -1.61
N ARG A 493 -0.07 -4.98 -1.79
CA ARG A 493 0.20 -3.99 -0.73
C ARG A 493 -1.07 -3.17 -0.44
N GLY A 494 -1.37 -3.02 0.85
CA GLY A 494 -2.39 -2.13 1.39
C GLY A 494 -3.83 -2.54 1.15
N LEU A 495 -4.14 -3.84 1.03
CA LEU A 495 -5.49 -4.36 0.74
C LEU A 495 -6.50 -4.22 1.88
N ARG A 496 -6.02 -4.00 3.10
CA ARG A 496 -6.90 -3.88 4.28
C ARG A 496 -7.91 -2.75 4.07
N ASP A 497 -9.18 -3.08 4.23
CA ASP A 497 -10.34 -2.18 4.07
C ASP A 497 -10.55 -1.63 2.66
N THR A 498 -9.94 -2.24 1.65
CA THR A 498 -10.09 -1.83 0.25
C THR A 498 -11.05 -2.72 -0.54
N ALA A 499 -11.77 -3.61 0.14
CA ALA A 499 -12.82 -4.41 -0.47
C ALA A 499 -13.93 -3.49 -1.02
N PRO A 500 -14.60 -3.86 -2.12
CA PRO A 500 -14.56 -5.17 -2.77
C PRO A 500 -13.30 -5.42 -3.62
N PHE A 501 -12.91 -6.69 -3.73
CA PHE A 501 -11.86 -7.14 -4.64
C PHE A 501 -12.53 -7.76 -5.88
N HIS A 502 -12.28 -7.24 -7.09
CA HIS A 502 -12.75 -7.87 -8.34
C HIS A 502 -11.57 -8.32 -9.21
N TRP A 503 -10.59 -8.99 -8.58
CA TRP A 503 -9.38 -9.44 -9.25
C TRP A 503 -9.70 -10.55 -10.22
N ASP A 504 -9.32 -10.35 -11.47
CA ASP A 504 -9.55 -11.36 -12.50
C ASP A 504 -11.01 -11.82 -12.59
N GLY A 505 -11.96 -10.95 -12.22
CA GLY A 505 -13.39 -11.26 -12.28
C GLY A 505 -13.85 -12.28 -11.25
N ILE A 506 -13.00 -12.59 -10.26
CA ILE A 506 -13.32 -13.35 -9.06
C ILE A 506 -13.68 -12.32 -7.98
N PRO A 507 -14.95 -12.22 -7.56
CA PRO A 507 -15.32 -11.26 -6.54
C PRO A 507 -14.92 -11.76 -5.15
N GLY A 508 -14.28 -10.90 -4.38
CA GLY A 508 -14.33 -10.86 -2.92
C GLY A 508 -15.09 -9.60 -2.52
N ASP A 509 -16.42 -9.65 -2.65
CA ASP A 509 -17.28 -8.48 -2.54
C ASP A 509 -18.24 -8.63 -1.34
N PRO A 510 -18.00 -7.88 -0.24
CA PRO A 510 -18.84 -7.96 0.95
C PRO A 510 -20.09 -7.09 0.86
N TYR A 511 -20.22 -6.27 -0.19
CA TYR A 511 -21.30 -5.30 -0.34
C TYR A 511 -22.26 -5.64 -1.51
N GLY A 512 -21.82 -6.47 -2.46
CA GLY A 512 -22.55 -6.77 -3.68
C GLY A 512 -22.67 -5.55 -4.60
N GLY A 513 -23.07 -5.75 -5.85
CA GLY A 513 -23.11 -4.67 -6.82
C GLY A 513 -22.96 -5.10 -8.27
N ASN A 514 -22.73 -4.11 -9.14
CA ASN A 514 -22.42 -4.35 -10.54
C ASN A 514 -20.90 -4.48 -10.66
N ASN A 515 -20.42 -5.51 -11.35
CA ASN A 515 -18.99 -5.68 -11.65
C ASN A 515 -18.76 -5.76 -13.17
N SER A 516 -17.50 -5.92 -13.58
CA SER A 516 -17.13 -6.07 -15.01
C SER A 516 -17.86 -7.21 -15.73
N ALA A 517 -18.16 -8.32 -15.05
CA ALA A 517 -18.90 -9.44 -15.63
C ALA A 517 -20.39 -9.09 -15.82
N ASN A 518 -20.92 -8.21 -14.98
CA ASN A 518 -22.33 -7.86 -14.92
C ASN A 518 -22.58 -6.36 -14.70
N VAL A 519 -22.30 -5.54 -15.72
CA VAL A 519 -22.31 -4.06 -15.58
C VAL A 519 -23.71 -3.45 -15.51
N ARG A 520 -24.75 -4.21 -15.89
CA ARG A 520 -26.15 -3.74 -15.99
C ARG A 520 -27.09 -4.36 -14.96
N SER A 521 -26.64 -5.32 -14.16
CA SER A 521 -27.46 -5.90 -13.10
C SER A 521 -26.66 -6.14 -11.83
N HIS A 522 -27.39 -6.22 -10.72
CA HIS A 522 -26.83 -6.30 -9.38
C HIS A 522 -26.54 -7.75 -8.99
N GLU A 523 -25.32 -8.03 -8.53
CA GLU A 523 -24.91 -9.29 -7.93
C GLU A 523 -24.92 -9.22 -6.41
N ALA A 524 -25.34 -10.31 -5.76
CA ALA A 524 -25.38 -10.39 -4.31
C ALA A 524 -23.95 -10.41 -3.72
N PRO A 525 -23.75 -9.94 -2.47
CA PRO A 525 -22.49 -10.10 -1.76
C PRO A 525 -22.08 -11.58 -1.70
N ASN A 526 -20.78 -11.83 -1.76
CA ASN A 526 -20.23 -13.18 -1.61
C ASN A 526 -19.21 -13.32 -0.49
N SER A 527 -18.85 -12.23 0.20
CA SER A 527 -18.01 -12.26 1.40
C SER A 527 -18.70 -11.58 2.58
N ASP A 528 -18.13 -11.74 3.78
CA ASP A 528 -18.69 -11.25 5.04
C ASP A 528 -18.06 -9.89 5.41
N PRO A 529 -18.84 -8.79 5.50
CA PRO A 529 -18.33 -7.48 5.85
C PRO A 529 -17.72 -7.41 7.26
N GLU A 530 -18.07 -8.33 8.15
CA GLU A 530 -17.53 -8.39 9.52
C GLU A 530 -16.28 -9.29 9.63
N LYS A 531 -15.90 -9.98 8.54
CA LYS A 531 -14.69 -10.83 8.47
C LYS A 531 -13.88 -10.49 7.22
N PRO A 532 -12.98 -9.50 7.28
CA PRO A 532 -12.18 -9.04 6.15
C PRO A 532 -11.46 -10.16 5.39
N GLU A 533 -11.00 -11.21 6.10
CA GLU A 533 -10.32 -12.38 5.54
C GLU A 533 -11.18 -13.14 4.54
N SER A 534 -12.51 -13.10 4.70
CA SER A 534 -13.43 -13.79 3.81
C SER A 534 -13.33 -13.25 2.37
N ALA A 535 -13.14 -11.95 2.19
CA ALA A 535 -12.99 -11.34 0.87
C ALA A 535 -11.69 -11.80 0.19
N THR A 536 -10.55 -11.77 0.89
CA THR A 536 -9.28 -12.31 0.36
C THR A 536 -9.33 -13.82 0.15
N ARG A 537 -10.03 -14.56 1.01
CA ARG A 537 -10.18 -16.02 0.87
C ARG A 537 -10.89 -16.39 -0.42
N HIS A 538 -11.92 -15.64 -0.83
CA HIS A 538 -12.58 -15.84 -2.13
C HIS A 538 -11.63 -15.68 -3.31
N VAL A 539 -10.76 -14.67 -3.26
CA VAL A 539 -9.73 -14.44 -4.28
C VAL A 539 -8.73 -15.60 -4.32
N ILE A 540 -8.20 -16.00 -3.15
CA ILE A 540 -7.24 -17.12 -3.03
C ILE A 540 -7.84 -18.41 -3.58
N ASP A 541 -9.07 -18.76 -3.16
CA ASP A 541 -9.74 -19.97 -3.60
C ASP A 541 -9.94 -19.97 -5.13
N GLY A 542 -10.32 -18.82 -5.69
CA GLY A 542 -10.49 -18.64 -7.12
C GLY A 542 -9.19 -18.76 -7.92
N SER A 543 -8.12 -18.10 -7.49
CA SER A 543 -6.80 -18.19 -8.15
C SER A 543 -6.22 -19.60 -8.09
N LEU A 544 -6.43 -20.31 -6.98
CA LEU A 544 -6.00 -21.70 -6.80
C LEU A 544 -6.79 -22.70 -7.66
N ALA A 545 -8.07 -22.41 -7.92
CA ALA A 545 -8.93 -23.23 -8.76
C ALA A 545 -8.71 -22.98 -10.27
N THR A 546 -8.18 -21.81 -10.64
CA THR A 546 -7.98 -21.37 -12.02
C THR A 546 -6.50 -21.33 -12.39
N THR A 547 -5.84 -20.16 -12.34
CA THR A 547 -4.47 -19.91 -12.82
C THR A 547 -3.44 -20.90 -12.26
N MET A 548 -3.59 -21.36 -11.01
CA MET A 548 -2.63 -22.27 -10.39
C MET A 548 -2.87 -23.75 -10.75
N LEU A 549 -4.06 -24.10 -11.24
CA LEU A 549 -4.48 -25.46 -11.54
C LEU A 549 -4.47 -25.69 -13.07
N MET A 550 -3.96 -26.84 -13.50
CA MET A 550 -3.95 -27.17 -14.92
C MET A 550 -5.39 -27.42 -15.41
N VAL A 551 -5.75 -26.81 -16.54
CA VAL A 551 -7.08 -26.95 -17.15
C VAL A 551 -7.46 -28.42 -17.28
N GLY A 552 -8.65 -28.76 -16.78
CA GLY A 552 -9.18 -30.13 -16.78
C GLY A 552 -8.77 -31.00 -15.60
N MET A 553 -7.94 -30.51 -14.66
CA MET A 553 -7.66 -31.21 -13.41
C MET A 553 -8.71 -30.88 -12.33
N ASP A 554 -8.99 -31.86 -11.46
CA ASP A 554 -9.90 -31.69 -10.32
C ASP A 554 -9.19 -32.01 -8.99
N THR A 555 -7.97 -31.49 -8.80
CA THR A 555 -7.27 -31.66 -7.53
C THR A 555 -7.95 -30.81 -6.47
N ARG A 556 -8.30 -31.44 -5.35
CA ARG A 556 -8.98 -30.80 -4.22
C ARG A 556 -8.16 -30.92 -2.94
N ASN A 557 -8.28 -29.91 -2.08
CA ASN A 557 -7.63 -29.88 -0.77
C ASN A 557 -8.46 -30.62 0.30
N ASP A 558 -8.04 -30.48 1.55
CA ASP A 558 -8.61 -31.07 2.77
C ASP A 558 -10.03 -30.56 3.15
N GLU A 559 -10.51 -29.47 2.54
CA GLU A 559 -11.90 -29.01 2.65
C GLU A 559 -12.72 -29.21 1.36
N GLY A 560 -12.17 -29.95 0.39
CA GLY A 560 -12.85 -30.27 -0.87
C GLY A 560 -12.87 -29.14 -1.91
N LYS A 561 -12.15 -28.04 -1.69
CA LYS A 561 -11.99 -26.95 -2.68
C LYS A 561 -10.86 -27.25 -3.66
N GLN A 562 -10.99 -26.79 -4.90
CA GLN A 562 -9.97 -27.00 -5.92
C GLN A 562 -8.66 -26.27 -5.59
N GLY A 563 -7.53 -26.87 -5.96
CA GLY A 563 -6.18 -26.38 -5.70
C GLY A 563 -5.42 -27.17 -4.63
N LEU A 564 -4.11 -26.94 -4.53
CA LEU A 564 -3.19 -27.77 -3.75
C LEU A 564 -2.92 -27.30 -2.32
N LEU A 565 -3.21 -26.04 -2.00
CA LEU A 565 -3.03 -25.53 -0.63
C LEU A 565 -4.13 -26.01 0.30
N SER A 566 -3.75 -26.36 1.54
CA SER A 566 -4.69 -26.76 2.59
C SER A 566 -5.60 -25.60 3.00
N ALA A 567 -6.65 -25.90 3.76
CA ALA A 567 -7.52 -24.88 4.34
C ALA A 567 -6.73 -23.91 5.24
N GLU A 568 -5.85 -24.45 6.09
CA GLU A 568 -5.00 -23.66 7.00
C GLU A 568 -4.03 -22.74 6.24
N GLU A 569 -3.37 -23.24 5.19
CA GLU A 569 -2.46 -22.42 4.37
C GLU A 569 -3.20 -21.27 3.68
N ARG A 570 -4.45 -21.49 3.27
CA ARG A 570 -5.30 -20.44 2.67
C ARG A 570 -5.75 -19.41 3.69
N ASP A 571 -6.03 -19.80 4.92
CA ASP A 571 -6.37 -18.89 6.02
C ASP A 571 -5.17 -18.02 6.43
N ASP A 572 -4.01 -18.63 6.61
CA ASP A 572 -2.76 -17.91 6.88
C ASP A 572 -2.44 -16.93 5.74
N MET A 573 -2.63 -17.36 4.48
CA MET A 573 -2.42 -16.49 3.30
C MET A 573 -3.41 -15.32 3.26
N ALA A 574 -4.67 -15.51 3.63
CA ALA A 574 -5.66 -14.42 3.69
C ALA A 574 -5.23 -13.33 4.69
N LYS A 575 -4.76 -13.73 5.87
CA LYS A 575 -4.23 -12.80 6.88
C LYS A 575 -2.96 -12.09 6.40
N PHE A 576 -2.05 -12.83 5.75
CA PHE A 576 -0.86 -12.26 5.12
C PHE A 576 -1.22 -11.14 4.14
N LEU A 577 -2.12 -11.40 3.19
CA LEU A 577 -2.52 -10.43 2.15
C LEU A 577 -3.11 -9.15 2.75
N LEU A 578 -3.89 -9.26 3.82
CA LEU A 578 -4.47 -8.10 4.51
C LEU A 578 -3.46 -7.30 5.34
N ASN A 579 -2.28 -7.86 5.64
CA ASN A 579 -1.27 -7.21 6.47
C ASN A 579 -0.05 -6.71 5.70
N VAL A 580 -0.01 -6.88 4.38
CA VAL A 580 1.04 -6.26 3.57
C VAL A 580 0.80 -4.76 3.55
N THR A 581 1.68 -3.97 4.17
CA THR A 581 1.55 -2.50 4.22
C THR A 581 2.21 -1.83 3.02
N TYR A 582 1.81 -0.60 2.71
CA TYR A 582 2.60 0.25 1.82
C TYR A 582 3.87 0.73 2.53
N PRO A 583 4.99 0.93 1.82
CA PRO A 583 6.14 1.61 2.38
C PRO A 583 5.78 3.06 2.78
N PRO A 584 6.64 3.72 3.57
CA PRO A 584 6.50 5.14 3.87
C PRO A 584 6.38 5.96 2.58
N ALA A 585 5.67 7.08 2.66
CA ALA A 585 5.45 7.94 1.50
C ALA A 585 6.78 8.47 0.94
N GLN A 586 6.97 8.27 -0.36
CA GLN A 586 8.23 8.45 -1.07
C GLN A 586 8.91 9.81 -0.83
N ARG A 587 8.11 10.88 -0.71
CA ARG A 587 8.61 12.26 -0.65
C ARG A 587 8.12 13.02 0.58
N ARG A 588 7.42 12.37 1.52
CA ARG A 588 7.00 13.03 2.77
C ARG A 588 8.22 13.60 3.48
N ALA A 589 8.12 14.85 3.88
CA ALA A 589 9.18 15.53 4.62
C ALA A 589 9.50 14.78 5.92
N PHE A 590 10.78 14.71 6.28
CA PHE A 590 11.20 14.03 7.52
C PHE A 590 10.65 14.68 8.81
N ASP A 591 10.10 15.91 8.73
CA ASP A 591 9.41 16.59 9.82
C ASP A 591 7.89 16.38 9.81
N ASN A 592 7.43 15.44 8.97
CA ASN A 592 6.06 14.99 8.81
C ASN A 592 5.08 16.01 8.20
N LYS A 593 5.57 17.12 7.63
CA LYS A 593 4.70 18.11 6.97
C LYS A 593 4.50 17.84 5.49
N LEU A 594 3.34 18.24 4.97
CA LEU A 594 3.12 18.35 3.53
C LEU A 594 3.80 19.63 3.01
N THR A 595 4.28 19.59 1.78
CA THR A 595 4.71 20.79 1.07
C THR A 595 3.51 21.58 0.55
N GLU A 596 3.66 22.90 0.37
CA GLU A 596 2.63 23.75 -0.24
C GLU A 596 2.13 23.21 -1.59
N ARG A 597 2.99 22.53 -2.34
CA ARG A 597 2.62 21.87 -3.60
C ARG A 597 1.72 20.67 -3.36
N ALA A 598 2.03 19.80 -2.40
CA ALA A 598 1.14 18.70 -2.05
C ALA A 598 -0.22 19.19 -1.53
N GLU A 599 -0.23 20.26 -0.71
CA GLU A 599 -1.48 20.89 -0.24
C GLU A 599 -2.32 21.42 -1.42
N GLU A 600 -1.68 22.10 -2.38
CA GLU A 600 -2.33 22.52 -3.63
C GLU A 600 -2.86 21.30 -4.42
N GLY A 601 -2.12 20.19 -4.45
CA GLY A 601 -2.58 18.94 -5.05
C GLY A 601 -3.85 18.40 -4.38
N PHE A 602 -3.88 18.35 -3.04
CA PHE A 602 -5.09 17.98 -2.29
C PHE A 602 -6.27 18.89 -2.64
N ARG A 603 -6.05 20.21 -2.71
CA ARG A 603 -7.07 21.19 -3.09
C ARG A 603 -7.58 20.95 -4.50
N GLN A 604 -6.69 20.72 -5.47
CA GLN A 604 -7.05 20.42 -6.85
C GLN A 604 -7.82 19.12 -6.97
N PHE A 605 -7.35 18.06 -6.33
CA PHE A 605 -7.97 16.75 -6.42
C PHE A 605 -9.36 16.74 -5.77
N HIS A 606 -9.52 17.35 -4.59
CA HIS A 606 -10.73 17.17 -3.76
C HIS A 606 -11.72 18.35 -3.80
N ILE A 607 -11.28 19.55 -4.14
CA ILE A 607 -12.08 20.77 -3.93
C ILE A 607 -12.32 21.53 -5.23
N VAL A 608 -11.26 21.80 -6.00
CA VAL A 608 -11.35 22.74 -7.12
C VAL A 608 -11.25 22.11 -8.52
N GLY A 609 -10.62 20.95 -8.69
CA GLY A 609 -10.35 20.42 -10.03
C GLY A 609 -9.51 21.38 -10.88
N ASN A 610 -9.50 21.16 -12.19
CA ASN A 610 -8.81 22.03 -13.13
C ASN A 610 -9.53 23.38 -13.31
N GLN A 611 -8.80 24.51 -13.32
CA GLN A 611 -9.40 25.85 -13.22
C GLN A 611 -10.10 26.38 -14.49
N GLU A 612 -10.06 25.67 -15.63
CA GLU A 612 -10.35 26.31 -16.94
C GLU A 612 -11.57 25.81 -17.73
N SER A 613 -12.33 24.82 -17.27
CA SER A 613 -13.47 24.31 -18.05
C SER A 613 -14.81 24.79 -17.46
N ARG A 614 -15.77 25.18 -18.33
CA ARG A 614 -17.18 25.44 -17.98
C ARG A 614 -17.85 24.28 -17.21
N ARG A 615 -17.17 23.13 -17.12
CA ARG A 615 -17.43 22.03 -16.16
C ARG A 615 -16.11 21.64 -15.48
N MET A 616 -15.95 21.94 -14.20
CA MET A 616 -14.77 21.59 -13.41
C MET A 616 -14.79 20.08 -13.11
N ASN A 617 -13.77 19.34 -13.54
CA ASN A 617 -13.64 17.92 -13.21
C ASN A 617 -12.84 17.79 -11.91
N VAL A 618 -13.51 17.46 -10.80
CA VAL A 618 -12.89 17.20 -9.49
C VAL A 618 -12.72 15.69 -9.34
N CYS A 619 -11.49 15.18 -9.40
CA CYS A 619 -11.20 13.75 -9.30
C CYS A 619 -11.78 13.13 -8.02
N GLY A 620 -11.72 13.89 -6.92
CA GLY A 620 -12.23 13.54 -5.61
C GLY A 620 -13.73 13.26 -5.55
N ASP A 621 -14.50 13.65 -6.57
CA ASP A 621 -15.96 13.39 -6.65
C ASP A 621 -16.26 11.93 -7.03
N CYS A 622 -15.35 11.32 -7.80
CA CYS A 622 -15.44 9.93 -8.23
C CYS A 622 -14.44 9.02 -7.50
N HIS A 623 -13.30 9.57 -7.05
CA HIS A 623 -12.23 8.84 -6.37
C HIS A 623 -12.15 9.27 -4.90
N ARG A 624 -12.42 8.35 -3.96
CA ARG A 624 -12.50 8.66 -2.52
C ARG A 624 -11.24 8.29 -1.73
N MET A 625 -10.49 9.27 -1.24
CA MET A 625 -9.50 9.01 -0.18
C MET A 625 -10.18 8.48 1.10
N PRO A 626 -9.54 7.57 1.86
CA PRO A 626 -8.14 7.15 1.72
C PRO A 626 -7.89 5.87 0.92
N PHE A 627 -8.95 5.13 0.58
CA PHE A 627 -8.83 3.82 -0.06
C PHE A 627 -9.03 3.87 -1.59
N LEU A 628 -9.52 4.98 -2.12
CA LEU A 628 -9.74 5.28 -3.55
C LEU A 628 -10.46 4.20 -4.35
N VAL A 629 -11.28 3.42 -3.67
CA VAL A 629 -12.20 2.49 -4.30
C VAL A 629 -13.37 3.28 -4.89
N SER A 630 -13.53 3.21 -6.21
CA SER A 630 -14.82 3.49 -6.84
C SER A 630 -15.68 2.26 -6.54
N THR A 631 -16.53 2.34 -5.53
CA THR A 631 -17.43 1.23 -5.21
C THR A 631 -18.54 1.12 -6.24
N ASN A 632 -18.60 0.00 -6.98
CA ASN A 632 -19.75 -0.43 -7.79
C ASN A 632 -20.39 0.71 -8.62
N THR A 633 -19.55 1.57 -9.22
CA THR A 633 -20.06 2.70 -10.02
C THR A 633 -20.75 2.15 -11.26
N PRO A 634 -22.04 2.46 -11.50
CA PRO A 634 -22.76 1.95 -12.66
C PRO A 634 -22.07 2.33 -13.97
N GLY A 635 -21.77 1.33 -14.81
CA GLY A 635 -21.30 1.51 -16.19
C GLY A 635 -19.80 1.46 -16.41
N SER A 636 -18.95 1.42 -15.37
CA SER A 636 -17.48 1.33 -15.55
C SER A 636 -16.89 -0.04 -15.21
N GLY A 637 -17.50 -0.82 -14.30
CA GLY A 637 -17.13 -2.21 -13.95
C GLY A 637 -15.69 -2.46 -13.48
N MET A 638 -14.81 -1.46 -13.59
CA MET A 638 -13.39 -1.49 -13.26
C MET A 638 -13.23 -0.81 -11.91
N ASP A 639 -13.25 -1.60 -10.85
CA ASP A 639 -12.93 -1.11 -9.51
C ASP A 639 -11.43 -0.84 -9.45
N ALA A 640 -11.09 0.45 -9.27
CA ALA A 640 -9.74 0.96 -9.35
C ALA A 640 -8.86 0.45 -8.19
N PRO A 641 -7.54 0.31 -8.39
CA PRO A 641 -6.61 0.09 -7.28
C PRO A 641 -6.71 1.23 -6.26
N THR A 642 -6.32 0.93 -5.03
CA THR A 642 -6.13 1.98 -4.05
C THR A 642 -4.94 2.83 -4.46
N TRP A 643 -5.11 4.15 -4.57
CA TRP A 643 -3.95 5.00 -4.88
C TRP A 643 -3.09 5.32 -3.66
N ARG A 644 -3.34 4.66 -2.54
CA ARG A 644 -2.48 4.78 -1.35
C ARG A 644 -1.02 4.43 -1.67
N GLY A 645 -0.79 3.65 -2.73
CA GLY A 645 0.50 3.50 -3.41
C GLY A 645 0.45 3.75 -4.91
N ALA A 646 -0.25 4.79 -5.40
CA ALA A 646 -0.14 5.14 -6.83
C ALA A 646 1.27 5.61 -7.24
N TYR A 647 2.14 5.93 -6.28
CA TYR A 647 3.56 6.12 -6.54
C TYR A 647 4.35 4.80 -6.48
N ASP A 648 3.84 3.78 -5.79
CA ASP A 648 4.41 2.44 -5.64
C ASP A 648 4.14 1.65 -6.91
N ARG A 649 4.46 2.26 -8.06
CA ARG A 649 4.03 2.00 -9.44
C ARG A 649 2.53 2.16 -9.63
N PHE A 650 2.16 3.35 -10.07
CA PHE A 650 0.84 3.61 -10.64
C PHE A 650 0.49 2.46 -11.56
N LEU A 651 -0.78 2.01 -11.56
CA LEU A 651 -1.32 0.97 -12.45
C LEU A 651 -1.34 1.46 -13.91
N ILE A 652 -0.13 1.72 -14.34
CA ILE A 652 0.40 2.05 -15.62
C ILE A 652 1.20 0.81 -15.82
N LEU A 653 0.50 -0.14 -16.40
CA LEU A 653 1.19 -1.10 -17.19
C LEU A 653 2.27 -0.31 -17.97
N PRO A 654 3.53 -0.73 -17.93
CA PRO A 654 4.45 -0.48 -19.03
C PRO A 654 3.80 -0.93 -20.35
N GLN A 655 2.63 -1.62 -20.31
CA GLN A 655 2.02 -2.43 -21.35
C GLN A 655 0.47 -2.45 -21.52
N GLY A 656 -0.36 -1.55 -20.97
CA GLY A 656 -1.80 -1.88 -20.92
C GLY A 656 -2.81 -0.75 -20.82
N ARG A 657 -3.91 -1.02 -21.54
CA ARG A 657 -4.75 -0.11 -22.38
C ARG A 657 -3.99 0.92 -23.23
N LEU A 658 -2.83 1.38 -22.78
CA LEU A 658 -2.11 2.56 -23.19
C LEU A 658 -0.66 2.26 -23.59
N ASN A 659 -0.26 1.02 -23.88
CA ASN A 659 1.05 0.74 -24.49
C ASN A 659 0.89 0.22 -25.91
N ILE A 660 0.22 1.00 -26.74
CA ILE A 660 0.15 0.73 -28.16
C ILE A 660 1.27 1.55 -28.78
N ILE A 661 2.42 0.93 -29.02
CA ILE A 661 3.65 1.62 -29.48
C ILE A 661 3.48 2.31 -30.85
N ASP A 662 2.42 1.97 -31.58
CA ASP A 662 1.95 2.67 -32.77
C ASP A 662 1.59 4.13 -32.51
N PHE A 663 1.21 4.46 -31.28
CA PHE A 663 1.00 5.83 -30.86
C PHE A 663 2.33 6.48 -30.46
N ASP A 664 2.74 7.51 -31.20
CA ASP A 664 4.01 8.21 -31.01
C ASP A 664 4.24 8.69 -29.57
N PHE A 665 3.18 9.04 -28.86
CA PHE A 665 3.29 9.51 -27.48
C PHE A 665 3.59 8.39 -26.48
N TYR A 666 2.98 7.21 -26.62
CA TYR A 666 3.36 6.04 -25.80
C TYR A 666 4.75 5.55 -26.12
N ARG A 667 5.12 5.57 -27.40
CA ARG A 667 6.48 5.24 -27.83
C ARG A 667 7.54 6.11 -27.15
N ARG A 668 7.35 7.44 -27.11
CA ARG A 668 8.32 8.34 -26.44
C ARG A 668 8.47 8.05 -24.94
N VAL A 669 7.39 7.72 -24.24
CA VAL A 669 7.43 7.41 -22.80
C VAL A 669 8.15 6.08 -22.55
N ALA A 670 7.82 5.05 -23.33
CA ALA A 670 8.49 3.74 -23.30
C ALA A 670 9.98 3.83 -23.66
N GLU A 671 10.33 4.60 -24.69
CA GLU A 671 11.73 4.85 -25.05
C GLU A 671 12.49 5.58 -23.94
N GLY A 672 11.82 6.47 -23.20
CA GLY A 672 12.36 7.21 -22.06
C GLY A 672 12.48 6.43 -20.75
N GLY A 673 11.95 5.20 -20.67
CA GLY A 673 12.01 4.35 -19.49
C GLY A 673 10.88 4.52 -18.48
N ASN A 674 9.71 5.02 -18.90
CA ASN A 674 8.46 4.99 -18.12
C ASN A 674 8.52 5.60 -16.71
N SER A 675 8.97 6.84 -16.52
CA SER A 675 8.82 7.47 -15.19
C SER A 675 7.35 7.68 -14.85
N GLU A 676 6.96 7.30 -13.64
CA GLU A 676 5.59 7.34 -13.14
C GLU A 676 5.02 8.75 -13.23
N ARG A 677 5.85 9.77 -12.91
CA ARG A 677 5.49 11.19 -13.07
C ARG A 677 5.18 11.56 -14.53
N ALA A 678 5.96 11.05 -15.50
CA ALA A 678 5.71 11.39 -16.90
C ALA A 678 4.39 10.78 -17.39
N ILE A 679 4.07 9.58 -16.92
CA ILE A 679 2.78 8.96 -17.28
C ILE A 679 1.63 9.60 -16.49
N TRP A 680 1.87 10.02 -15.25
CA TRP A 680 0.93 10.84 -14.50
C TRP A 680 0.55 12.11 -15.27
N GLN A 681 1.55 12.88 -15.72
CA GLN A 681 1.35 14.06 -16.55
C GLN A 681 0.56 13.73 -17.82
N PHE A 682 0.82 12.56 -18.43
CA PHE A 682 0.07 12.10 -19.59
C PHE A 682 -1.43 11.91 -19.31
N SER A 683 -1.81 11.34 -18.16
CA SER A 683 -3.23 11.11 -17.83
C SER A 683 -4.09 12.38 -17.81
N TRP A 684 -3.46 13.56 -17.76
CA TRP A 684 -4.09 14.88 -17.83
C TRP A 684 -3.66 15.70 -19.06
N GLN A 685 -3.32 15.03 -20.17
CA GLN A 685 -2.93 15.67 -21.44
C GLN A 685 -1.67 16.55 -21.33
N GLY A 686 -0.73 16.22 -20.44
CA GLY A 686 0.54 16.93 -20.28
C GLY A 686 0.43 18.30 -19.60
N ARG A 687 -0.70 18.58 -18.93
CA ARG A 687 -0.94 19.83 -18.21
C ARG A 687 -0.20 19.88 -16.89
N GLU A 688 0.82 20.74 -16.80
CA GLU A 688 1.63 20.93 -15.60
C GLU A 688 0.85 21.57 -14.44
N GLU A 689 -0.30 22.21 -14.69
CA GLU A 689 -1.12 22.80 -13.63
C GLU A 689 -1.64 21.76 -12.63
N PHE A 690 -1.71 20.48 -13.03
CA PHE A 690 -2.12 19.35 -12.19
C PHE A 690 -0.94 18.55 -11.61
N ASP A 691 0.30 18.98 -11.87
CA ASP A 691 1.49 18.42 -11.22
C ASP A 691 1.42 18.42 -9.69
N PRO A 692 0.87 19.44 -9.00
CA PRO A 692 0.69 19.42 -7.55
C PRO A 692 0.02 18.15 -7.02
N VAL A 693 -0.85 17.50 -7.79
CA VAL A 693 -1.49 16.23 -7.41
C VAL A 693 -0.50 15.06 -7.37
N TRP A 694 0.58 15.11 -8.14
CA TRP A 694 1.67 14.14 -8.02
C TRP A 694 2.40 14.29 -6.67
N GLU A 695 2.64 15.53 -6.25
CA GLU A 695 3.20 15.81 -4.93
C GLU A 695 2.22 15.38 -3.80
N MET A 696 0.91 15.57 -3.97
CA MET A 696 -0.10 14.99 -3.07
C MET A 696 0.03 13.46 -2.94
N VAL A 697 0.22 12.74 -4.05
CA VAL A 697 0.33 11.27 -4.04
C VAL A 697 1.64 10.81 -3.38
N THR A 698 2.76 11.47 -3.69
CA THR A 698 4.09 11.07 -3.18
C THR A 698 4.36 11.51 -1.74
N GLU A 699 3.60 12.48 -1.21
CA GLU A 699 3.69 12.96 0.18
C GLU A 699 2.48 12.53 1.04
N GLY A 700 1.45 11.93 0.46
CA GLY A 700 0.25 11.49 1.18
C GLY A 700 0.52 10.36 2.16
N SER A 701 -0.10 10.39 3.34
CA SER A 701 0.15 9.42 4.41
C SER A 701 -0.18 7.98 4.02
N THR A 702 0.82 7.11 4.13
CA THR A 702 0.68 5.65 4.00
C THR A 702 0.57 4.94 5.35
N GLY A 703 0.53 5.68 6.46
CA GLY A 703 0.44 5.12 7.83
C GLY A 703 1.63 5.40 8.71
N PHE A 704 2.66 6.02 8.16
CA PHE A 704 3.90 6.31 8.87
C PHE A 704 4.12 7.83 8.94
N SER A 705 4.73 8.26 10.04
CA SER A 705 5.31 9.60 10.14
C SER A 705 6.41 9.75 9.09
N GLY A 706 6.57 10.94 8.51
CA GLY A 706 7.71 11.22 7.62
C GLY A 706 9.09 11.01 8.28
N SER A 707 9.16 11.01 9.61
CA SER A 707 10.38 10.72 10.38
C SER A 707 10.68 9.23 10.54
N PHE A 708 9.74 8.34 10.24
CA PHE A 708 9.96 6.89 10.35
C PHE A 708 11.07 6.44 9.40
N ALA A 709 11.89 5.50 9.88
CA ALA A 709 13.08 4.95 9.22
C ALA A 709 14.21 5.97 8.93
N ARG A 710 14.02 7.27 9.21
CA ARG A 710 15.07 8.28 9.00
C ARG A 710 16.20 8.10 10.01
N GLN A 711 17.43 8.30 9.52
CA GLN A 711 18.63 8.00 10.28
C GLN A 711 19.58 9.20 10.38
N VAL A 712 20.30 9.26 11.50
CA VAL A 712 21.42 10.19 11.72
C VAL A 712 22.55 9.42 12.38
N THR A 713 23.70 9.31 11.71
CA THR A 713 24.93 8.87 12.40
C THR A 713 25.68 10.08 12.92
N LEU A 714 25.83 10.16 14.25
CA LEU A 714 26.51 11.23 14.96
C LEU A 714 27.95 10.79 15.30
N ASN A 715 28.92 11.53 14.78
CA ASN A 715 30.35 11.34 15.04
C ASN A 715 31.08 12.70 14.90
N ARG A 716 32.42 12.70 14.95
CA ARG A 716 33.23 13.92 14.82
C ARG A 716 33.01 14.67 13.50
N GLU A 717 32.77 13.95 12.40
CA GLU A 717 32.60 14.53 11.07
C GLU A 717 31.19 15.09 10.87
N THR A 718 30.17 14.43 11.41
CA THR A 718 28.77 14.76 11.14
C THR A 718 28.12 15.68 12.16
N ALA A 719 28.70 15.82 13.36
CA ALA A 719 28.09 16.60 14.46
C ALA A 719 27.85 18.09 14.13
N GLY A 720 28.61 18.65 13.19
CA GLY A 720 28.46 20.03 12.73
C GLY A 720 27.67 20.20 11.43
N GLU A 721 27.24 19.11 10.78
CA GLU A 721 26.52 19.21 9.51
C GLU A 721 25.10 19.76 9.71
N LYS A 722 24.70 20.73 8.89
CA LYS A 722 23.34 21.31 8.93
C LYS A 722 22.25 20.24 8.82
N MET A 723 22.41 19.29 7.91
CA MET A 723 21.42 18.22 7.71
C MET A 723 21.32 17.30 8.95
N THR A 724 22.44 17.01 9.63
CA THR A 724 22.44 16.27 10.89
C THR A 724 21.65 17.00 11.97
N LEU A 725 21.82 18.32 12.09
CA LEU A 725 21.06 19.13 13.04
C LEU A 725 19.56 19.15 12.71
N ASP A 726 19.20 19.38 11.45
CA ASP A 726 17.80 19.44 11.00
C ASP A 726 17.09 18.09 11.21
N LEU A 727 17.73 16.97 10.87
CA LEU A 727 17.17 15.62 11.07
C LEU A 727 17.04 15.28 12.55
N MET A 728 18.06 15.59 13.36
CA MET A 728 18.01 15.36 14.82
C MET A 728 16.85 16.14 15.45
N ASP A 729 16.67 17.41 15.07
CA ASP A 729 15.55 18.23 15.53
C ASP A 729 14.21 17.60 15.17
N ALA A 730 14.05 17.16 13.92
CA ALA A 730 12.81 16.54 13.46
C ALA A 730 12.52 15.21 14.15
N LEU A 731 13.54 14.35 14.33
CA LEU A 731 13.44 13.07 15.01
C LEU A 731 13.06 13.23 16.49
N GLU A 732 13.70 14.14 17.22
CA GLU A 732 13.38 14.41 18.63
C GLU A 732 11.97 14.98 18.80
N VAL A 733 11.53 15.86 17.90
CA VAL A 733 10.15 16.38 17.92
C VAL A 733 9.15 15.27 17.63
N SER A 734 9.36 14.50 16.57
CA SER A 734 8.49 13.38 16.19
C SER A 734 8.38 12.34 17.31
N ALA A 735 9.49 12.02 17.97
CA ALA A 735 9.50 11.10 19.11
C ALA A 735 8.74 11.63 20.31
N ARG A 736 8.90 12.92 20.65
CA ARG A 736 8.14 13.56 21.74
C ARG A 736 6.64 13.59 21.48
N GLU A 737 6.26 13.73 20.21
CA GLU A 737 4.86 13.68 19.78
C GLU A 737 4.32 12.24 19.71
N GLY A 738 5.18 11.22 19.80
CA GLY A 738 4.84 9.80 19.73
C GLY A 738 4.79 9.24 18.31
N GLY A 739 5.25 9.99 17.31
CA GLY A 739 5.25 9.59 15.91
C GLY A 739 6.31 8.54 15.55
N VAL A 740 7.38 8.44 16.35
CA VAL A 740 8.44 7.41 16.24
C VAL A 740 8.99 7.09 17.63
N ILE A 741 9.65 5.95 17.76
CA ILE A 741 10.56 5.65 18.87
C ILE A 741 11.97 6.02 18.39
N LEU A 742 12.57 7.06 18.96
CA LEU A 742 13.94 7.44 18.61
C LEU A 742 14.93 6.61 19.42
N GLN A 743 15.55 5.64 18.74
CA GLN A 743 16.58 4.77 19.31
C GLN A 743 17.94 5.11 18.70
N CYS A 744 18.98 5.12 19.52
CA CYS A 744 20.36 5.22 19.09
C CYS A 744 21.11 3.92 19.40
N ASP A 745 21.73 3.34 18.37
CA ASP A 745 22.66 2.22 18.50
C ASP A 745 24.07 2.76 18.26
N GLY A 746 24.96 2.61 19.24
CA GLY A 746 26.29 3.20 19.15
C GLY A 746 27.32 2.60 20.10
N VAL A 747 28.46 3.27 20.19
CA VAL A 747 29.57 2.93 21.07
C VAL A 747 30.12 4.15 21.77
N GLU A 748 30.42 3.96 23.04
CA GLU A 748 31.24 4.87 23.82
C GLU A 748 32.71 4.43 23.73
N ILE A 749 33.62 5.36 23.45
CA ILE A 749 35.03 5.11 23.23
C ILE A 749 35.84 5.75 24.36
N ARG A 750 36.61 4.94 25.10
CA ARG A 750 37.51 5.39 26.17
C ARG A 750 38.83 4.64 26.07
N GLU A 751 39.95 5.37 26.05
CA GLU A 751 41.31 4.79 26.01
C GLU A 751 41.49 3.73 24.89
N GLY A 752 40.88 3.97 23.71
CA GLY A 752 40.94 3.05 22.57
C GLY A 752 40.06 1.80 22.67
N ARG A 753 39.33 1.61 23.78
CA ARG A 753 38.34 0.54 23.94
C ARG A 753 36.94 1.09 23.73
N SER A 754 36.08 0.30 23.09
CA SER A 754 34.67 0.63 22.94
C SER A 754 33.78 -0.17 23.86
N ARG A 755 32.66 0.43 24.19
CA ARG A 755 31.57 -0.22 24.90
C ARG A 755 30.27 0.04 24.14
N PRO A 756 29.51 -1.01 23.76
CA PRO A 756 28.19 -0.85 23.16
C PRO A 756 27.27 -0.01 24.05
N LEU A 757 26.50 0.86 23.42
CA LEU A 757 25.57 1.77 24.05
C LEU A 757 24.31 1.82 23.18
N VAL A 758 23.17 1.44 23.76
CA VAL A 758 21.86 1.62 23.15
C VAL A 758 21.11 2.65 23.98
N LEU A 759 20.63 3.71 23.35
CA LEU A 759 19.90 4.79 23.98
C LEU A 759 18.51 4.92 23.40
N GLN A 760 17.54 5.36 24.21
CA GLN A 760 16.23 5.79 23.74
C GLN A 760 15.91 7.19 24.27
N TYR A 761 15.19 7.97 23.45
CA TYR A 761 14.75 9.31 23.82
C TYR A 761 13.44 9.26 24.62
N ASP A 762 13.39 9.87 25.79
CA ASP A 762 12.21 9.92 26.67
C ASP A 762 11.29 11.15 26.44
N GLY A 763 11.58 11.94 25.40
CA GLY A 763 10.91 13.22 25.13
C GLY A 763 11.67 14.46 25.62
N THR A 764 12.69 14.27 26.46
CA THR A 764 13.54 15.36 26.98
C THR A 764 15.04 15.03 26.85
N SER A 765 15.42 13.78 27.09
CA SER A 765 16.80 13.30 27.16
C SER A 765 16.90 11.85 26.71
N TYR A 766 18.13 11.33 26.63
CA TYR A 766 18.42 9.96 26.23
C TYR A 766 18.80 9.12 27.44
N PHE A 767 18.25 7.94 27.59
CA PHE A 767 18.61 7.00 28.65
C PHE A 767 19.12 5.68 28.05
N ALA A 768 20.01 5.00 28.76
CA ALA A 768 20.57 3.73 28.30
C ALA A 768 19.59 2.58 28.53
N THR A 769 19.26 1.82 27.48
CA THR A 769 18.39 0.66 27.62
C THR A 769 19.15 -0.47 28.34
N GLY A 770 18.52 -1.08 29.36
CA GLY A 770 19.10 -2.18 30.13
C GLY A 770 20.12 -1.80 31.22
N ARG A 771 20.20 -0.53 31.62
CA ARG A 771 21.02 -0.10 32.77
C ARG A 771 20.26 0.91 33.64
N GLU A 772 20.41 0.78 34.96
CA GLU A 772 20.08 1.88 35.87
C GLU A 772 21.16 2.97 35.72
N GLY A 773 20.81 4.11 35.14
CA GLY A 773 21.80 5.14 34.83
C GLY A 773 21.19 6.45 34.33
N SER A 774 21.90 7.55 34.64
CA SER A 774 21.50 8.94 34.42
C SER A 774 21.20 9.29 32.96
N ASN A 775 20.15 10.08 32.77
CA ASN A 775 19.80 10.70 31.50
C ASN A 775 20.99 11.48 30.89
N ILE A 776 21.20 11.31 29.59
CA ILE A 776 22.22 11.97 28.78
C ILE A 776 21.51 13.02 27.92
N SER A 777 21.97 14.27 27.99
CA SER A 777 21.42 15.34 27.17
C SER A 777 21.95 15.27 25.74
N ARG A 778 21.21 15.85 24.79
CA ARG A 778 21.68 16.05 23.42
C ARG A 778 23.04 16.76 23.37
N GLU A 779 23.21 17.82 24.17
CA GLU A 779 24.46 18.57 24.21
C GLU A 779 25.65 17.68 24.63
N GLN A 780 25.45 16.78 25.60
CA GLN A 780 26.48 15.81 26.00
C GLN A 780 26.82 14.84 24.88
N LEU A 781 25.83 14.32 24.15
CA LEU A 781 26.05 13.43 23.00
C LEU A 781 26.84 14.12 21.90
N PHE A 782 26.47 15.35 21.53
CA PHE A 782 27.20 16.13 20.52
C PHE A 782 28.62 16.46 20.97
N LYS A 783 28.82 16.85 22.24
CA LYS A 783 30.18 17.07 22.79
C LYS A 783 31.03 15.80 22.73
N ALA A 784 30.46 14.65 23.10
CA ALA A 784 31.16 13.37 23.04
C ALA A 784 31.50 12.96 21.59
N ALA A 785 30.58 13.18 20.64
CA ALA A 785 30.81 12.91 19.23
C ALA A 785 31.94 13.79 18.66
N ILE A 786 31.92 15.10 18.94
CA ILE A 786 32.98 16.05 18.52
C ILE A 786 34.32 15.64 19.13
N ALA A 787 34.34 15.26 20.41
CA ALA A 787 35.53 14.75 21.08
C ALA A 787 36.04 13.43 20.49
N GLY A 788 35.21 12.69 19.73
CA GLY A 788 35.53 11.37 19.21
C GLY A 788 35.44 10.26 20.26
N THR A 789 34.74 10.50 21.36
CA THR A 789 34.49 9.53 22.43
C THR A 789 33.13 8.84 22.29
N PHE A 790 32.38 9.15 21.23
CA PHE A 790 31.09 8.55 20.92
C PHE A 790 30.87 8.49 19.40
N VAL A 791 30.33 7.37 18.94
CA VAL A 791 29.76 7.21 17.61
C VAL A 791 28.42 6.50 17.78
N GLY A 792 27.35 7.04 17.23
CA GLY A 792 26.04 6.39 17.32
C GLY A 792 25.09 6.77 16.19
N THR A 793 24.28 5.82 15.78
CA THR A 793 23.28 5.97 14.73
C THR A 793 21.90 6.01 15.36
N PHE A 794 21.23 7.15 15.21
CA PHE A 794 19.87 7.40 15.65
C PHE A 794 18.92 7.00 14.51
N THR A 795 17.91 6.20 14.81
CA THR A 795 16.91 5.73 13.86
C THR A 795 15.51 6.01 14.43
N GLY A 796 14.64 6.64 13.64
CA GLY A 796 13.22 6.75 13.95
C GLY A 796 12.52 5.40 13.74
N ARG A 797 12.34 4.62 14.80
CA ARG A 797 11.68 3.30 14.77
C ARG A 797 10.16 3.42 14.90
N HIS A 798 9.44 2.39 14.50
CA HIS A 798 8.00 2.29 14.73
C HIS A 798 7.69 1.69 16.11
N GLY A 799 6.49 1.95 16.64
CA GLY A 799 5.98 1.26 17.84
C GLY A 799 5.46 -0.14 17.52
N ILE A 800 5.13 -0.94 18.52
CA ILE A 800 4.78 -2.36 18.33
C ILE A 800 3.43 -2.62 17.62
N ASN A 801 2.58 -1.61 17.46
CA ASN A 801 1.22 -1.79 16.94
C ASN A 801 1.17 -1.53 15.42
N ASP A 802 1.80 -2.42 14.64
CA ASP A 802 1.91 -2.35 13.17
C ASP A 802 1.53 -3.65 12.42
N ASP A 803 0.93 -4.61 13.11
CA ASP A 803 0.60 -5.91 12.56
C ASP A 803 -0.88 -6.07 12.19
N TYR A 804 -1.26 -7.32 11.89
CA TYR A 804 -2.60 -7.70 11.46
C TYR A 804 -3.69 -7.30 12.47
N ASP A 805 -3.37 -7.43 13.76
CA ASP A 805 -4.29 -7.09 14.84
C ASP A 805 -4.37 -5.59 15.05
N HIS A 806 -3.40 -4.82 14.53
CA HIS A 806 -3.22 -3.38 14.68
C HIS A 806 -3.33 -2.62 13.36
N PRO A 807 -4.47 -2.73 12.62
CA PRO A 807 -4.61 -2.12 11.31
C PRO A 807 -4.57 -0.60 11.38
N GLN A 808 -4.16 0.00 10.27
CA GLN A 808 -4.08 1.44 10.11
C GLN A 808 -5.44 2.11 10.33
N PRO A 809 -5.54 3.19 11.15
CA PRO A 809 -6.77 3.97 11.24
C PRO A 809 -7.09 4.66 9.92
N ALA A 810 -8.37 4.85 9.63
CA ALA A 810 -8.82 5.52 8.42
C ALA A 810 -9.88 6.57 8.75
N LEU A 811 -9.81 7.72 8.08
CA LEU A 811 -10.71 8.85 8.23
C LEU A 811 -11.32 9.24 6.89
N TRP A 812 -12.62 9.50 6.87
CA TRP A 812 -13.32 9.94 5.67
C TRP A 812 -14.53 10.83 5.99
N THR A 813 -15.12 11.43 4.95
CA THR A 813 -16.28 12.33 5.12
C THR A 813 -17.52 11.55 5.58
N ARG A 814 -18.54 12.24 6.12
CA ARG A 814 -19.71 11.54 6.68
C ARG A 814 -20.46 10.68 5.65
N GLY A 815 -20.78 9.45 6.04
CA GLY A 815 -21.55 8.47 5.26
C GLY A 815 -20.83 7.11 5.17
N PRO A 816 -21.51 6.02 4.80
CA PRO A 816 -20.86 4.73 4.56
C PRO A 816 -19.82 4.87 3.45
N LEU A 817 -18.59 4.41 3.69
CA LEU A 817 -17.47 4.52 2.76
C LEU A 817 -17.83 3.96 1.37
N HIS A 818 -18.46 2.78 1.33
CA HIS A 818 -18.84 2.09 0.10
C HIS A 818 -20.01 2.72 -0.68
N ALA A 819 -20.61 3.80 -0.18
CA ALA A 819 -21.76 4.45 -0.79
C ALA A 819 -21.50 5.92 -1.18
N GLN A 820 -20.26 6.41 -1.02
CA GLN A 820 -19.95 7.83 -1.19
C GLN A 820 -19.75 8.21 -2.67
N VAL A 821 -20.61 9.10 -3.19
CA VAL A 821 -20.54 9.62 -4.58
C VAL A 821 -20.69 11.14 -4.64
N GLY A 822 -20.06 11.81 -5.62
CA GLY A 822 -20.16 13.26 -5.84
C GLY A 822 -19.32 14.13 -4.90
N ARG A 823 -19.61 15.42 -4.75
CA ARG A 823 -18.76 16.35 -3.97
C ARG A 823 -18.50 15.95 -2.52
N GLN A 824 -17.23 15.93 -2.10
CA GLN A 824 -16.84 15.70 -0.70
C GLN A 824 -17.15 16.91 0.19
N ARG A 825 -17.46 16.62 1.46
CA ARG A 825 -17.77 17.65 2.46
C ARG A 825 -16.83 17.56 3.64
N PHE A 826 -15.83 18.42 3.57
CA PHE A 826 -14.87 18.59 4.63
C PHE A 826 -15.46 19.43 5.77
N PRO A 827 -15.20 19.09 7.03
CA PRO A 827 -15.65 19.89 8.17
C PRO A 827 -15.08 21.30 8.12
N ARG A 828 -15.83 22.24 8.71
CA ARG A 828 -15.39 23.60 8.96
C ARG A 828 -15.57 23.93 10.43
N LEU A 829 -14.52 24.42 11.06
CA LEU A 829 -14.49 24.79 12.47
C LEU A 829 -14.42 26.31 12.63
N THR A 830 -15.10 26.83 13.64
CA THR A 830 -15.04 28.23 14.07
C THR A 830 -14.81 28.25 15.58
N ASP A 831 -14.53 29.41 16.15
CA ASP A 831 -14.32 29.52 17.61
C ASP A 831 -15.56 29.07 18.41
N GLU A 832 -16.76 29.20 17.84
CA GLU A 832 -18.02 28.69 18.41
C GLU A 832 -18.25 27.19 18.16
N GLN A 833 -17.60 26.61 17.14
CA GLN A 833 -17.77 25.22 16.74
C GLN A 833 -16.41 24.57 16.49
N LYS A 834 -15.78 24.07 17.55
CA LYS A 834 -14.46 23.39 17.52
C LYS A 834 -14.51 21.87 17.32
N THR A 835 -15.72 21.31 17.22
CA THR A 835 -15.93 19.87 17.09
C THR A 835 -16.26 19.50 15.64
N MET A 836 -15.54 18.52 15.10
CA MET A 836 -15.88 17.84 13.86
C MET A 836 -16.34 16.42 14.14
N VAL A 837 -17.18 15.87 13.24
CA VAL A 837 -17.63 14.48 13.29
C VAL A 837 -17.40 13.85 11.93
N LEU A 838 -16.67 12.75 11.93
CA LEU A 838 -16.10 12.09 10.75
C LEU A 838 -16.53 10.63 10.70
N GLY A 839 -16.45 10.04 9.51
CA GLY A 839 -16.38 8.59 9.39
C GLY A 839 -14.98 8.12 9.77
N ALA A 840 -14.88 7.04 10.55
CA ALA A 840 -13.59 6.49 10.92
C ALA A 840 -13.64 4.99 11.23
N ARG A 841 -12.55 4.27 10.94
CA ARG A 841 -12.34 2.85 11.28
C ARG A 841 -11.00 2.66 11.96
N HIS A 842 -10.90 1.59 12.76
CA HIS A 842 -9.70 1.19 13.49
C HIS A 842 -9.10 2.26 14.41
N VAL A 843 -9.85 3.32 14.74
CA VAL A 843 -9.43 4.33 15.71
C VAL A 843 -9.61 3.76 17.12
N ARG A 844 -8.52 3.71 17.88
CA ARG A 844 -8.48 3.11 19.21
C ARG A 844 -8.54 4.15 20.32
N ASP A 845 -8.86 3.70 21.52
CA ASP A 845 -8.79 4.53 22.71
C ASP A 845 -7.37 5.06 22.92
N GLY A 846 -7.27 6.34 23.28
CA GLY A 846 -5.99 7.04 23.43
C GLY A 846 -5.37 7.56 22.12
N ALA A 847 -6.06 7.43 20.98
CA ALA A 847 -5.55 7.96 19.72
C ALA A 847 -5.26 9.46 19.77
N ALA A 848 -4.10 9.85 19.27
CA ALA A 848 -3.65 11.23 19.18
C ALA A 848 -4.16 11.90 17.90
N VAL A 849 -4.34 13.21 17.95
CA VAL A 849 -4.73 14.02 16.79
C VAL A 849 -3.53 14.81 16.29
N ILE A 850 -3.34 14.79 14.98
CA ILE A 850 -2.25 15.45 14.27
C ILE A 850 -2.87 16.43 13.29
N VAL A 851 -2.41 17.68 13.31
CA VAL A 851 -2.81 18.74 12.39
C VAL A 851 -1.55 19.29 11.73
N ASP A 852 -1.53 19.29 10.39
CA ASP A 852 -0.42 19.78 9.57
C ASP A 852 0.94 19.19 9.99
N GLY A 853 0.94 17.87 10.21
CA GLY A 853 2.11 17.09 10.61
C GLY A 853 2.50 17.18 12.09
N ARG A 854 1.75 17.93 12.93
CA ARG A 854 2.05 18.11 14.36
C ARG A 854 0.96 17.60 15.27
N ARG A 855 1.33 16.92 16.35
CA ARG A 855 0.37 16.52 17.38
C ARG A 855 -0.24 17.75 18.06
N VAL A 856 -1.57 17.76 18.21
CA VAL A 856 -2.31 18.83 18.86
C VAL A 856 -3.18 18.32 20.01
N PRO A 857 -3.44 19.13 21.05
CA PRO A 857 -4.41 18.80 22.08
C PRO A 857 -5.83 18.69 21.51
N ALA A 858 -6.44 17.53 21.66
CA ALA A 858 -7.78 17.25 21.19
C ALA A 858 -8.45 16.12 21.99
N LYS A 859 -9.77 16.07 21.94
CA LYS A 859 -10.57 14.96 22.49
C LYS A 859 -11.16 14.15 21.35
N VAL A 860 -10.79 12.87 21.26
CA VAL A 860 -11.39 11.90 20.35
C VAL A 860 -12.44 11.10 21.12
N ARG A 861 -13.64 10.98 20.55
CA ARG A 861 -14.70 10.13 21.13
C ARG A 861 -15.33 9.28 20.05
N THR A 862 -15.46 7.99 20.33
CA THR A 862 -16.26 7.08 19.51
C THR A 862 -17.73 7.37 19.73
N LEU A 863 -18.48 7.59 18.64
CA LEU A 863 -19.91 7.88 18.71
C LEU A 863 -20.75 6.62 18.44
N ARG A 864 -20.46 5.91 17.34
CA ARG A 864 -21.14 4.70 16.83
C ARG A 864 -20.17 3.90 15.97
N THR A 865 -20.59 2.72 15.47
CA THR A 865 -19.87 1.98 14.43
C THR A 865 -19.52 2.92 13.28
N ASP A 866 -18.24 2.95 12.91
CA ASP A 866 -17.66 3.77 11.86
C ASP A 866 -17.71 5.31 12.04
N ARG A 867 -17.87 5.84 13.27
CA ARG A 867 -17.90 7.30 13.51
C ARG A 867 -17.19 7.75 14.78
N ILE A 868 -16.43 8.84 14.65
CA ILE A 868 -15.79 9.55 15.76
C ILE A 868 -16.15 11.04 15.75
N SER A 869 -16.10 11.67 16.93
CA SER A 869 -16.00 13.13 17.07
C SER A 869 -14.60 13.51 17.51
N ILE A 870 -14.07 14.58 16.93
CA ILE A 870 -12.80 15.20 17.34
C ILE A 870 -13.09 16.64 17.72
N GLU A 871 -12.76 17.00 18.95
CA GLU A 871 -12.84 18.36 19.47
C GLU A 871 -11.42 18.91 19.64
N LEU A 872 -11.06 19.92 18.86
CA LEU A 872 -9.77 20.60 19.00
C LEU A 872 -9.83 21.62 20.12
N GLU A 873 -8.81 21.66 21.00
CA GLU A 873 -8.77 22.67 22.06
C GLU A 873 -8.49 24.07 21.48
N THR A 874 -7.52 24.13 20.56
CA THR A 874 -7.12 25.33 19.83
C THR A 874 -7.22 25.09 18.33
N LEU A 875 -7.81 26.04 17.60
CA LEU A 875 -7.90 25.97 16.14
C LEU A 875 -6.62 26.52 15.50
N PRO A 876 -6.14 25.93 14.39
CA PRO A 876 -5.11 26.56 13.57
C PRO A 876 -5.63 27.84 12.91
N ALA A 877 -4.72 28.60 12.28
CA ALA A 877 -5.04 29.83 11.56
C ALA A 877 -6.15 29.59 10.51
N PRO A 878 -6.97 30.59 10.14
CA PRO A 878 -8.01 30.41 9.11
C PRO A 878 -7.46 29.86 7.79
N GLY A 879 -7.99 28.72 7.32
CA GLY A 879 -7.48 28.08 6.11
C GLY A 879 -7.96 26.64 5.91
N MET A 880 -7.29 25.95 4.99
CA MET A 880 -7.40 24.50 4.77
C MET A 880 -6.28 23.82 5.55
N HIS A 881 -6.60 22.73 6.24
CA HIS A 881 -5.67 21.99 7.10
C HIS A 881 -5.82 20.49 6.91
N PHE A 882 -4.80 19.76 7.32
CA PHE A 882 -4.71 18.31 7.19
C PHE A 882 -4.71 17.65 8.55
N LEU A 883 -5.73 16.85 8.80
CA LEU A 883 -5.94 16.08 10.01
C LEU A 883 -5.46 14.64 9.79
N GLN A 884 -4.75 14.10 10.77
CA GLN A 884 -4.55 12.67 10.93
C GLN A 884 -4.92 12.26 12.36
N VAL A 885 -5.23 10.98 12.54
CA VAL A 885 -5.33 10.35 13.85
C VAL A 885 -4.29 9.23 13.92
N GLN A 886 -3.57 9.15 15.03
CA GLN A 886 -2.57 8.11 15.26
C GLN A 886 -2.99 7.26 16.45
N ASN A 887 -3.04 5.94 16.26
CA ASN A 887 -3.26 5.02 17.37
C ASN A 887 -2.03 4.96 18.28
N PRO A 888 -2.18 4.71 19.60
CA PRO A 888 -1.04 4.58 20.51
C PRO A 888 -0.03 3.56 20.01
N GLU A 889 1.25 3.95 19.93
CA GLU A 889 2.37 3.12 19.45
C GLU A 889 2.12 2.48 18.08
N GLY A 890 1.24 3.07 17.27
CA GLY A 890 0.79 2.49 16.01
C GLY A 890 0.68 3.49 14.88
N LEU A 891 0.05 3.02 13.82
CA LEU A 891 -0.02 3.69 12.53
C LEU A 891 -0.86 4.99 12.56
N PHE A 892 -0.50 5.91 11.67
CA PHE A 892 -1.22 7.15 11.36
C PHE A 892 -2.36 6.88 10.39
N SER A 893 -3.41 7.70 10.42
CA SER A 893 -4.42 7.70 9.36
C SER A 893 -3.92 8.40 8.11
N ASN A 894 -4.73 8.33 7.06
CA ASN A 894 -4.61 9.24 5.92
C ASN A 894 -4.69 10.71 6.32
N ASP A 895 -4.16 11.59 5.46
CA ASP A 895 -4.40 13.03 5.54
C ASP A 895 -5.88 13.31 5.19
N PHE A 896 -6.59 13.95 6.11
CA PHE A 896 -8.00 14.30 5.97
C PHE A 896 -8.18 15.82 6.01
N ILE A 897 -8.85 16.37 5.00
CA ILE A 897 -9.01 17.83 4.90
C ILE A 897 -10.08 18.34 5.89
N PHE A 898 -9.78 19.44 6.57
CA PHE A 898 -10.76 20.28 7.24
C PHE A 898 -10.43 21.76 7.06
N HIS A 899 -11.36 22.64 7.43
CA HIS A 899 -11.18 24.09 7.31
C HIS A 899 -11.42 24.80 8.64
N THR A 900 -10.81 25.98 8.78
CA THR A 900 -11.00 26.90 9.91
C THR A 900 -11.41 28.30 9.41
N GLY A 901 -12.08 29.08 10.27
CA GLY A 901 -12.45 30.48 9.99
C GLY A 901 -13.81 30.67 9.31
N SER A 902 -14.19 31.94 9.10
CA SER A 902 -15.50 32.37 8.60
C SER A 902 -15.77 31.94 7.16
N SER A 903 -17.03 31.66 6.82
CA SER A 903 -17.49 31.13 5.52
C SER A 903 -17.20 32.01 4.28
N GLY A 904 -16.60 33.20 4.45
CA GLY A 904 -16.31 34.16 3.37
C GLY A 904 -14.97 33.93 2.64
N ASP A 905 -14.06 33.13 3.17
CA ASP A 905 -12.64 33.18 2.75
C ASP A 905 -12.24 32.16 1.66
N ASN A 906 -13.21 31.48 1.02
CA ASN A 906 -12.96 30.61 -0.13
C ASN A 906 -13.77 31.09 -1.35
N PRO A 907 -13.14 31.60 -2.43
CA PRO A 907 -13.82 32.23 -3.58
C PRO A 907 -14.88 31.33 -4.27
N ARG A 908 -14.78 30.01 -4.12
CA ARG A 908 -15.77 29.05 -4.66
C ARG A 908 -16.86 28.64 -3.68
N GLU A 909 -16.66 28.80 -2.38
CA GLU A 909 -17.74 28.58 -1.40
C GLU A 909 -18.66 29.80 -1.31
N ALA A 910 -18.10 31.01 -1.44
CA ALA A 910 -18.86 32.26 -1.47
C ALA A 910 -19.79 32.41 -2.71
N ARG A 911 -19.66 31.51 -3.71
CA ARG A 911 -20.51 31.45 -4.92
C ARG A 911 -21.28 30.14 -5.08
N SER A 912 -21.33 29.29 -4.05
CA SER A 912 -21.89 27.94 -4.15
C SER A 912 -23.41 27.97 -3.96
N ASP A 913 -24.15 28.25 -5.03
CA ASP A 913 -25.59 27.94 -5.17
C ASP A 913 -25.85 26.41 -5.29
N ASP A 914 -25.01 25.57 -4.67
CA ASP A 914 -25.06 24.09 -4.72
C ASP A 914 -26.30 23.60 -3.94
N PRO A 915 -27.35 23.14 -4.64
CA PRO A 915 -28.61 22.75 -4.00
C PRO A 915 -28.42 21.58 -3.04
N SER A 916 -27.38 20.75 -3.24
CA SER A 916 -27.11 19.59 -2.39
C SER A 916 -26.62 20.01 -1.00
N ARG A 917 -25.79 21.06 -0.91
CA ARG A 917 -25.28 21.56 0.38
C ARG A 917 -26.40 22.18 1.20
N LEU A 918 -27.19 23.04 0.56
CA LEU A 918 -28.33 23.68 1.19
C LEU A 918 -29.39 22.65 1.62
N ARG A 919 -29.62 21.60 0.81
CA ARG A 919 -30.50 20.47 1.15
C ARG A 919 -30.12 19.80 2.46
N ASP A 920 -28.84 19.46 2.63
CA ASP A 920 -28.42 18.67 3.78
C ASP A 920 -28.24 19.56 5.03
N ALA A 921 -27.84 20.82 4.86
CA ALA A 921 -27.85 21.80 5.95
C ALA A 921 -29.27 22.04 6.49
N LEU A 922 -30.26 22.11 5.59
CA LEU A 922 -31.68 22.10 5.96
C LEU A 922 -32.06 20.80 6.67
N GLY A 923 -31.63 19.64 6.15
CA GLY A 923 -31.85 18.34 6.79
C GLY A 923 -31.33 18.26 8.22
N GLU A 924 -30.08 18.66 8.47
CA GLU A 924 -29.49 18.66 9.82
C GLU A 924 -30.17 19.66 10.76
N ALA A 925 -30.55 20.85 10.26
CA ALA A 925 -31.31 21.81 11.05
C ALA A 925 -32.67 21.21 11.47
N ILE A 926 -33.32 20.48 10.57
CA ILE A 926 -34.55 19.75 10.87
C ILE A 926 -34.31 18.66 11.92
N GLU A 927 -33.31 17.80 11.74
CA GLU A 927 -32.99 16.74 12.72
C GLU A 927 -32.78 17.29 14.12
N ARG A 928 -32.03 18.38 14.25
CA ARG A 928 -31.75 19.06 15.53
C ARG A 928 -32.94 19.87 16.07
N GLY A 929 -33.96 20.13 15.24
CA GLY A 929 -35.07 21.00 15.60
C GLY A 929 -34.72 22.49 15.64
N ASP A 930 -33.62 22.89 14.98
CA ASP A 930 -33.19 24.29 14.91
C ASP A 930 -34.03 25.04 13.86
N LEU A 931 -35.13 25.63 14.35
CA LEU A 931 -36.07 26.41 13.54
C LEU A 931 -35.40 27.60 12.84
N ALA A 932 -34.47 28.28 13.53
CA ALA A 932 -33.81 29.47 13.01
C ALA A 932 -32.85 29.11 11.87
N ALA A 933 -32.08 28.03 12.01
CA ALA A 933 -31.25 27.50 10.94
C ALA A 933 -32.10 26.97 9.77
N ALA A 934 -33.19 26.25 10.03
CA ALA A 934 -34.08 25.76 8.97
C ALA A 934 -34.62 26.91 8.10
N ARG A 935 -35.14 27.99 8.73
CA ARG A 935 -35.61 29.18 7.99
C ARG A 935 -34.48 29.88 7.23
N ARG A 936 -33.28 29.94 7.80
CA ARG A 936 -32.09 30.51 7.16
C ARG A 936 -31.76 29.76 5.87
N TRP A 937 -31.73 28.43 5.92
CA TRP A 937 -31.38 27.61 4.76
C TRP A 937 -32.46 27.61 3.69
N ILE A 938 -33.74 27.61 4.07
CA ILE A 938 -34.82 27.75 3.09
C ILE A 938 -34.75 29.11 2.37
N ARG A 939 -34.50 30.21 3.11
CA ARG A 939 -34.28 31.54 2.50
C ARG A 939 -33.05 31.58 1.59
N ALA A 940 -32.02 30.80 1.92
CA ALA A 940 -30.83 30.65 1.09
C ALA A 940 -31.05 29.77 -0.15
N GLY A 941 -32.26 29.28 -0.41
CA GLY A 941 -32.59 28.49 -1.59
C GLY A 941 -32.45 26.97 -1.44
N ALA A 942 -32.43 26.44 -0.21
CA ALA A 942 -32.40 25.00 0.01
C ALA A 942 -33.59 24.30 -0.66
N PRO A 943 -33.37 23.21 -1.43
CA PRO A 943 -34.46 22.50 -2.08
C PRO A 943 -35.31 21.78 -1.02
N THR A 944 -36.53 22.25 -0.85
CA THR A 944 -37.46 21.80 0.19
C THR A 944 -38.11 20.45 -0.10
N ASN A 945 -37.90 19.89 -1.30
CA ASN A 945 -38.45 18.62 -1.77
C ASN A 945 -37.40 17.57 -2.18
N ALA A 946 -36.11 17.92 -2.19
CA ALA A 946 -35.06 17.01 -2.66
C ALA A 946 -34.72 15.93 -1.62
N ARG A 947 -34.42 14.71 -2.10
CA ARG A 947 -33.99 13.58 -1.24
C ARG A 947 -32.52 13.72 -0.84
N ARG A 948 -32.19 13.41 0.42
CA ARG A 948 -30.81 13.30 0.91
C ARG A 948 -30.12 12.02 0.41
N HIS A 949 -28.79 12.04 0.29
CA HIS A 949 -28.00 10.83 0.02
C HIS A 949 -27.71 10.09 1.34
N GLY A 950 -27.62 8.76 1.32
CA GLY A 950 -27.23 7.94 2.48
C GLY A 950 -28.36 7.62 3.48
N ASP A 951 -29.24 8.57 3.80
CA ASP A 951 -30.25 8.40 4.87
C ASP A 951 -31.59 7.85 4.37
N GLY A 952 -31.60 6.75 3.61
CA GLY A 952 -32.83 6.18 3.03
C GLY A 952 -33.55 7.10 2.03
N GLY A 953 -32.92 8.20 1.60
CA GLY A 953 -33.50 9.16 0.67
C GLY A 953 -34.56 10.08 1.26
N MET A 954 -34.50 10.39 2.55
CA MET A 954 -35.48 11.27 3.20
C MET A 954 -35.54 12.66 2.53
N THR A 955 -36.75 13.19 2.37
CA THR A 955 -36.96 14.60 2.01
C THR A 955 -36.97 15.47 3.28
N PRO A 956 -36.84 16.81 3.18
CA PRO A 956 -36.97 17.70 4.34
C PRO A 956 -38.26 17.44 5.14
N LEU A 957 -39.41 17.28 4.46
CA LEU A 957 -40.68 16.99 5.13
C LEU A 957 -40.70 15.59 5.76
N SER A 958 -40.14 14.59 5.08
CA SER A 958 -39.98 13.24 5.65
C SER A 958 -39.14 13.27 6.93
N THR A 959 -38.05 14.04 6.92
CA THR A 959 -37.14 14.21 8.05
C THR A 959 -37.84 14.91 9.22
N ALA A 960 -38.61 15.97 8.93
CA ALA A 960 -39.37 16.69 9.96
C ALA A 960 -40.41 15.78 10.62
N VAL A 961 -41.14 14.98 9.84
CA VAL A 961 -42.13 14.02 10.36
C VAL A 961 -41.48 12.92 11.18
N PHE A 962 -40.38 12.34 10.69
CA PHE A 962 -39.64 11.29 11.38
C PHE A 962 -39.14 11.74 12.76
N HIS A 963 -38.57 12.95 12.83
CA HIS A 963 -38.09 13.55 14.08
C HIS A 963 -39.16 14.28 14.90
N GLY A 964 -40.43 14.28 14.48
CA GLY A 964 -41.52 14.93 15.23
C GLY A 964 -41.47 16.47 15.25
N ARG A 965 -40.83 17.11 14.26
CA ARG A 965 -40.60 18.56 14.19
C ARG A 965 -41.78 19.31 13.58
N MET A 966 -42.88 19.40 14.33
CA MET A 966 -44.16 19.96 13.86
C MET A 966 -44.02 21.36 13.23
N GLU A 967 -43.34 22.27 13.92
CA GLU A 967 -43.22 23.66 13.45
C GLU A 967 -42.42 23.76 12.14
N ILE A 968 -41.42 22.90 11.93
CA ILE A 968 -40.69 22.89 10.65
C ILE A 968 -41.53 22.21 9.55
N ALA A 969 -42.33 21.20 9.88
CA ALA A 969 -43.27 20.58 8.94
C ALA A 969 -44.33 21.58 8.45
N LYS A 970 -44.88 22.42 9.35
CA LYS A 970 -45.79 23.53 8.99
C LYS A 970 -45.13 24.52 8.05
N ILE A 971 -43.91 24.98 8.35
CA ILE A 971 -43.15 25.87 7.45
C ILE A 971 -43.02 25.28 6.05
N LEU A 972 -42.62 24.01 5.94
CA LEU A 972 -42.43 23.37 4.65
C LEU A 972 -43.73 23.26 3.84
N VAL A 973 -44.83 22.85 4.46
CA VAL A 973 -46.11 22.59 3.76
C VAL A 973 -46.93 23.87 3.56
N GLU A 974 -47.07 24.70 4.59
CA GLU A 974 -47.96 25.87 4.58
C GLU A 974 -47.28 27.09 3.96
N GLU A 975 -46.03 27.38 4.35
CA GLU A 975 -45.30 28.57 3.86
C GLU A 975 -44.64 28.28 2.50
N HIS A 976 -44.00 27.12 2.34
CA HIS A 976 -43.23 26.77 1.13
C HIS A 976 -43.93 25.79 0.17
N LYS A 977 -45.19 25.45 0.44
CA LYS A 977 -46.06 24.62 -0.43
C LYS A 977 -45.44 23.28 -0.84
N VAL A 978 -44.63 22.68 0.04
CA VAL A 978 -44.05 21.35 -0.19
C VAL A 978 -45.16 20.31 -0.20
N SER A 979 -45.26 19.56 -1.29
CA SER A 979 -46.24 18.49 -1.42
C SER A 979 -46.00 17.39 -0.38
N VAL A 980 -47.05 17.03 0.35
CA VAL A 980 -47.10 15.88 1.26
C VAL A 980 -47.03 14.52 0.54
N SER A 981 -47.06 14.52 -0.80
CA SER A 981 -46.98 13.30 -1.62
C SER A 981 -45.55 12.90 -2.01
N TYR A 982 -44.56 13.77 -1.77
CA TYR A 982 -43.16 13.41 -1.92
C TYR A 982 -42.80 12.25 -0.99
N HIS A 983 -41.83 11.44 -1.39
CA HIS A 983 -41.51 10.18 -0.70
C HIS A 983 -40.02 9.92 -0.68
N ASN A 984 -39.58 9.06 0.24
CA ASN A 984 -38.20 8.59 0.35
C ASN A 984 -37.85 7.56 -0.76
N ARG A 985 -36.67 6.93 -0.70
CA ARG A 985 -36.24 5.93 -1.70
C ARG A 985 -37.11 4.68 -1.71
N ASP A 986 -37.68 4.29 -0.57
CA ASP A 986 -38.55 3.10 -0.43
C ASP A 986 -40.00 3.36 -0.87
N GLY A 987 -40.30 4.56 -1.36
CA GLY A 987 -41.66 4.96 -1.70
C GLY A 987 -42.50 5.44 -0.52
N ASN A 988 -41.96 5.50 0.70
CA ASN A 988 -42.70 5.96 1.88
C ASN A 988 -42.92 7.48 1.82
N THR A 989 -44.19 7.89 1.82
CA THR A 989 -44.58 9.30 2.01
C THR A 989 -44.45 9.71 3.48
N PRO A 990 -44.44 11.02 3.80
CA PRO A 990 -44.55 11.50 5.17
C PRO A 990 -45.67 10.82 5.97
N LEU A 991 -46.80 10.49 5.35
CA LEU A 991 -47.92 9.80 6.01
C LEU A 991 -47.57 8.37 6.43
N HIS A 992 -46.79 7.64 5.62
CA HIS A 992 -46.29 6.31 6.00
C HIS A 992 -45.39 6.39 7.25
N LEU A 993 -44.50 7.39 7.29
CA LEU A 993 -43.59 7.59 8.42
C LEU A 993 -44.32 8.03 9.70
N ALA A 994 -45.30 8.93 9.57
CA ALA A 994 -46.12 9.38 10.70
C ALA A 994 -46.96 8.24 11.27
N ALA A 995 -47.57 7.41 10.41
CA ALA A 995 -48.30 6.21 10.82
C ALA A 995 -47.37 5.21 11.51
N PHE A 996 -46.25 4.85 10.87
CA PHE A 996 -45.27 3.92 11.41
C PHE A 996 -44.76 4.33 12.80
N LEU A 997 -44.53 5.63 13.04
CA LEU A 997 -44.08 6.16 14.34
C LEU A 997 -45.24 6.53 15.29
N CYS A 998 -46.49 6.22 14.93
CA CYS A 998 -47.69 6.52 15.71
C CYS A 998 -47.83 7.99 16.14
N ARG A 999 -47.42 8.93 15.29
CA ARG A 999 -47.50 10.38 15.54
C ARG A 999 -48.81 10.95 15.04
N GLU A 1000 -49.87 10.81 15.83
CA GLU A 1000 -51.24 11.23 15.49
C GLU A 1000 -51.35 12.68 14.98
N ASP A 1001 -50.78 13.65 15.69
CA ASP A 1001 -50.83 15.07 15.29
C ASP A 1001 -50.24 15.31 13.90
N MET A 1002 -49.16 14.59 13.57
CA MET A 1002 -48.54 14.64 12.24
C MET A 1002 -49.42 13.99 11.18
N ILE A 1003 -50.11 12.90 11.52
CA ILE A 1003 -51.04 12.24 10.61
C ILE A 1003 -52.21 13.19 10.30
N GLU A 1004 -52.80 13.81 11.30
CA GLU A 1004 -53.90 14.76 11.10
C GLU A 1004 -53.47 15.95 10.25
N PHE A 1005 -52.31 16.54 10.57
CA PHE A 1005 -51.72 17.63 9.80
C PHE A 1005 -51.49 17.26 8.33
N LEU A 1006 -50.91 16.09 8.06
CA LEU A 1006 -50.65 15.62 6.70
C LEU A 1006 -51.94 15.34 5.93
N LEU A 1007 -52.95 14.75 6.57
CA LEU A 1007 -54.26 14.48 5.95
C LEU A 1007 -55.01 15.77 5.62
N ALA A 1008 -54.99 16.76 6.51
CA ALA A 1008 -55.57 18.08 6.27
C ALA A 1008 -54.91 18.78 5.07
N ASN A 1009 -53.65 18.48 4.80
CA ASN A 1009 -52.87 19.00 3.67
C ASN A 1009 -52.84 18.06 2.45
N GLY A 1010 -53.79 17.13 2.35
CA GLY A 1010 -54.03 16.35 1.12
C GLY A 1010 -53.19 15.07 0.99
N ALA A 1011 -52.67 14.51 2.08
CA ALA A 1011 -51.97 13.24 2.03
C ALA A 1011 -52.93 12.10 1.65
N SER A 1012 -52.56 11.32 0.64
CA SER A 1012 -53.37 10.19 0.19
C SER A 1012 -53.29 9.01 1.16
N LEU A 1013 -54.46 8.56 1.63
CA LEU A 1013 -54.62 7.35 2.45
C LEU A 1013 -54.42 6.05 1.65
N THR A 1014 -54.46 6.11 0.32
CA THR A 1014 -54.44 4.94 -0.56
C THR A 1014 -53.17 4.82 -1.40
N LYS A 1015 -52.27 5.81 -1.34
CA LYS A 1015 -50.98 5.75 -2.03
C LYS A 1015 -50.11 4.65 -1.42
N LYS A 1016 -49.62 3.75 -2.26
CA LYS A 1016 -48.76 2.63 -1.87
C LYS A 1016 -47.28 2.96 -2.02
N ASN A 1017 -46.45 2.46 -1.10
CA ASN A 1017 -44.99 2.48 -1.21
C ASN A 1017 -44.47 1.37 -2.15
N GLN A 1018 -43.15 1.19 -2.27
CA GLN A 1018 -42.57 0.16 -3.15
C GLN A 1018 -42.86 -1.27 -2.70
N ARG A 1019 -43.20 -1.48 -1.43
CA ARG A 1019 -43.66 -2.77 -0.87
C ARG A 1019 -45.16 -3.00 -1.06
N GLN A 1020 -45.85 -2.16 -1.83
CA GLN A 1020 -47.30 -2.22 -2.06
C GLN A 1020 -48.16 -1.98 -0.82
N GLU A 1021 -47.59 -1.34 0.22
CA GLU A 1021 -48.25 -0.99 1.47
C GLU A 1021 -48.77 0.45 1.42
N ALA A 1022 -50.00 0.69 1.85
CA ALA A 1022 -50.50 2.02 2.20
C ALA A 1022 -50.08 2.40 3.64
N ALA A 1023 -50.25 3.66 4.02
CA ALA A 1023 -49.84 4.14 5.35
C ALA A 1023 -50.47 3.33 6.51
N VAL A 1024 -51.72 2.88 6.35
CA VAL A 1024 -52.39 2.01 7.33
C VAL A 1024 -51.72 0.65 7.47
N ASP A 1025 -51.18 0.09 6.38
CA ASP A 1025 -50.57 -1.23 6.38
C ASP A 1025 -49.27 -1.26 7.20
N THR A 1026 -48.61 -0.11 7.35
CA THR A 1026 -47.40 0.03 8.20
C THR A 1026 -47.68 -0.18 9.71
N VAL A 1027 -48.95 -0.11 10.12
CA VAL A 1027 -49.39 -0.22 11.52
C VAL A 1027 -50.36 -1.38 11.81
N THR A 1028 -50.79 -2.14 10.80
CA THR A 1028 -51.79 -3.22 10.95
C THR A 1028 -51.20 -4.59 11.26
N GLY A 1029 -49.91 -4.82 10.97
CA GLY A 1029 -49.23 -6.07 11.30
C GLY A 1029 -49.16 -6.31 12.80
N ASP A 1030 -49.29 -7.59 13.19
CA ASP A 1030 -49.23 -8.04 14.59
C ASP A 1030 -47.90 -7.65 15.25
N TRP A 1031 -47.97 -7.37 16.55
CA TRP A 1031 -46.79 -7.05 17.31
C TRP A 1031 -45.97 -8.31 17.61
N SER A 1032 -44.69 -8.32 17.22
CA SER A 1032 -43.74 -9.38 17.52
C SER A 1032 -42.54 -8.86 18.31
N SER A 1033 -41.82 -9.75 18.99
CA SER A 1033 -40.56 -9.39 19.68
C SER A 1033 -39.53 -8.78 18.73
N GLY A 1034 -39.41 -9.33 17.51
CA GLY A 1034 -38.52 -8.80 16.46
C GLY A 1034 -38.94 -7.40 16.00
N LEU A 1035 -40.25 -7.12 15.85
CA LEU A 1035 -40.73 -5.78 15.53
C LEU A 1035 -40.46 -4.78 16.66
N GLY A 1036 -40.62 -5.22 17.91
CA GLY A 1036 -40.25 -4.41 19.08
C GLY A 1036 -38.77 -4.01 19.09
N GLN A 1037 -37.87 -4.98 18.89
CA GLN A 1037 -36.42 -4.73 18.78
C GLN A 1037 -36.09 -3.81 17.59
N PHE A 1038 -36.79 -3.96 16.47
CA PHE A 1038 -36.63 -3.07 15.31
C PHE A 1038 -36.98 -1.62 15.65
N TYR A 1039 -38.09 -1.39 16.37
CA TYR A 1039 -38.43 -0.05 16.86
C TYR A 1039 -37.42 0.49 17.87
N GLU A 1040 -36.93 -0.33 18.80
CA GLU A 1040 -35.87 0.07 19.74
C GLU A 1040 -34.61 0.51 19.00
N GLY A 1041 -34.21 -0.24 17.98
CA GLY A 1041 -33.07 0.07 17.12
C GLY A 1041 -33.23 1.41 16.40
N ILE A 1042 -34.40 1.68 15.83
CA ILE A 1042 -34.68 2.97 15.15
C ILE A 1042 -34.70 4.13 16.15
N ILE A 1043 -35.38 3.98 17.29
CA ILE A 1043 -35.52 5.05 18.28
C ILE A 1043 -34.16 5.43 18.87
N ARG A 1044 -33.35 4.44 19.29
CA ARG A 1044 -31.99 4.68 19.79
C ARG A 1044 -31.07 5.17 18.66
N GLY A 1045 -31.18 4.56 17.49
CA GLY A 1045 -30.39 4.88 16.30
C GLY A 1045 -30.65 6.27 15.73
N SER A 1046 -31.81 6.88 16.00
CA SER A 1046 -32.15 8.21 15.49
C SER A 1046 -32.41 9.25 16.58
N ASN A 1047 -32.12 8.91 17.84
CA ASN A 1047 -32.35 9.76 19.01
C ASN A 1047 -33.78 10.34 19.04
N LEU A 1048 -34.78 9.49 18.77
CA LEU A 1048 -36.18 9.89 18.75
C LEU A 1048 -36.72 9.91 20.17
N ASP A 1049 -37.47 10.96 20.51
CA ASP A 1049 -38.24 11.02 21.75
C ASP A 1049 -39.54 10.22 21.59
N LEU A 1050 -39.41 8.89 21.63
CA LEU A 1050 -40.48 7.91 21.48
C LEU A 1050 -40.22 6.70 22.36
N ASP A 1051 -41.29 6.10 22.88
CA ASP A 1051 -41.23 4.88 23.67
C ASP A 1051 -41.88 3.71 22.92
N VAL A 1052 -41.20 2.56 22.89
CA VAL A 1052 -41.65 1.37 22.14
C VAL A 1052 -42.94 0.79 22.73
N GLY A 1053 -43.06 0.79 24.06
CA GLY A 1053 -44.30 0.33 24.72
C GLY A 1053 -45.50 1.20 24.35
N THR A 1054 -45.28 2.50 24.18
CA THR A 1054 -46.29 3.46 23.72
C THR A 1054 -46.65 3.24 22.26
N ILE A 1055 -45.66 3.01 21.38
CA ILE A 1055 -45.92 2.66 19.97
C ILE A 1055 -46.74 1.37 19.87
N GLN A 1056 -46.39 0.33 20.63
CA GLN A 1056 -47.12 -0.94 20.65
C GLN A 1056 -48.61 -0.73 20.96
N LYS A 1057 -48.91 0.08 21.98
CA LYS A 1057 -50.29 0.39 22.39
C LYS A 1057 -51.04 1.22 21.36
N ARG A 1058 -50.38 2.19 20.72
CA ARG A 1058 -51.01 3.13 19.79
C ARG A 1058 -51.21 2.60 18.38
N ARG A 1059 -50.46 1.60 17.93
CA ARG A 1059 -50.57 1.04 16.57
C ARG A 1059 -52.02 0.65 16.19
N PRO A 1060 -52.78 -0.10 17.01
CA PRO A 1060 -54.18 -0.41 16.72
C PRO A 1060 -55.09 0.83 16.62
N GLU A 1061 -54.84 1.84 17.46
CA GLU A 1061 -55.59 3.10 17.48
C GLU A 1061 -55.37 3.89 16.19
N ILE A 1062 -54.11 4.03 15.77
CA ILE A 1062 -53.71 4.69 14.52
C ILE A 1062 -54.24 3.94 13.30
N ALA A 1063 -54.18 2.60 13.32
CA ALA A 1063 -54.77 1.77 12.25
C ALA A 1063 -56.28 2.00 12.15
N GLY A 1064 -56.99 2.01 13.29
CA GLY A 1064 -58.42 2.32 13.36
C GLY A 1064 -58.75 3.72 12.86
N MET A 1065 -57.94 4.71 13.24
CA MET A 1065 -58.08 6.09 12.79
C MET A 1065 -57.94 6.22 11.27
N LEU A 1066 -56.87 5.66 10.69
CA LEU A 1066 -56.62 5.70 9.24
C LEU A 1066 -57.72 4.97 8.47
N ARG A 1067 -58.23 3.83 8.96
CA ARG A 1067 -59.37 3.12 8.36
C ARG A 1067 -60.64 3.95 8.36
N ARG A 1068 -60.99 4.61 9.48
CA ARG A 1068 -62.17 5.49 9.57
C ARG A 1068 -62.05 6.67 8.61
N LYS A 1069 -60.89 7.32 8.55
CA LYS A 1069 -60.63 8.44 7.62
C LYS A 1069 -60.69 7.98 6.15
N ALA A 1070 -60.26 6.76 5.83
CA ALA A 1070 -60.36 6.21 4.48
C ALA A 1070 -61.81 5.87 4.08
N ALA A 1071 -62.63 5.40 5.03
CA ALA A 1071 -64.06 5.12 4.79
C ALA A 1071 -64.90 6.40 4.61
N GLY A 1072 -64.52 7.51 5.25
CA GLY A 1072 -65.21 8.79 5.15
C GLY A 1072 -65.04 9.53 3.81
N ASN A 1073 -64.02 9.21 3.01
CA ASN A 1073 -63.71 9.85 1.72
C ASN A 1073 -64.38 9.19 0.50
N ARG A 1074 -65.31 8.23 0.70
CA ARG A 1074 -66.06 7.55 -0.37
C ARG A 1074 -67.49 8.10 -0.58
N ARG A 1075 -67.77 9.36 -0.20
CA ARG A 1075 -69.02 10.04 -0.51
C ARG A 1075 -68.81 11.21 -1.46
#